data_AF-A0A6F9C9C0-F1
#
_entry.id   AF-A0A6F9C9C0-F1
#
_cell.length_a   1.000
_cell.length_b   1.000
_cell.length_c   1.000
_cell.angle_alpha   90.00
_cell.angle_beta   90.00
_cell.angle_gamma   90.00
#
_symmetry.space_group_name_H-M   'P 1'
#
loop_
_entity.id
_entity.type
_entity.pdbx_description
1 polymer ?
#
loop_
_entity_poly.entity_id
_entity_poly.type
_entity_poly.pdbx_seq_one_letter_code
_entity_poly.pdbx_strand_id
1 'polypeptide(L)'
;MLTMVNGSGHKDDKSRGHWNEPFHLEKEGISSDREFSHQTAFSPKGTCGALWCDLITDGRLDSPTGSSPPTQKGEKVAAALAVGCSVPSQGHNALEFSLAWDMPNITFGSREREHVRRYTRFFGTKADAAPSLSHYALTHYRLWERSIEDSLPSWYKSALFNELYFVVDGGTVWTELPEDSDVSGGLRSEDGGLPAQPAIIKEYGRFAYLEGQEYRMYNTYDVHFYASFALIMLWPKLALSLQYDIAGSVVSCDPTERLHLMSGRNSPVKTKNAVMESEMKFDTDGDGLIENSGYADQTYDGWTVTGPSAYCGGLWLASVCVMCKMARLVNNETAFQRFRDILDRGSAAFDKLLWNGQYYNYDSSGRDLSNSVMSDQCAGQWFLRASGLGDGQFQAFPKEKICSALKSVFDLNVMSFAGGQMGAVNGMRPEGVPDHSSVQSDEVWIGVVYGLAATMIHEVRVREKGMLEEGLRTAEGCYRTVWERLGMAFQTPEAYCEKGIYRSLAYMRPLSIWAMQLALDTSPPRDQAPQTTTTNISTIQAPKTTTTPADQAPQTTTTTPADQAPQTTTIPTDQAPQTTTTTTTTPADQAPQTTTTTIPTDQGPQTTTIPTKTKGEPGQKESQDQVHIHSLPSWYKSALFNELYFVVDGGTVWTELPEDSDVSGGLRSEDGGLPAQPAIIKEYGRFAYLEGQEYRMYNTYDVHFYASFALIMLWPKLALSLQYDIAGSVVSCDPTERLHLMSGRNSPVKTKNVYRDFHLTQDPQYLQDMWPICQAVMESEMKFDTDGDGLIENSGYADQTYDGWTVTGPSAYCGGLWLASVCVMCKMARLVNNETAFNRFRDILDRGSAAFDKLLWNGQYYNYDSSGRDLSNSVMSDQCAGQWFLRASGLGDGQFQAFPKEKICSALKSVFDLNVMSFAGGQMGAVNGMRPEGVPDHSSVQSDEVWIGVVYGLAATMIHEGMLEEGLRTAEGCYRTVWERLGMAFQTPEAYCEKGIYRSLAYMRPLSIWAMQLALDTSPPRDQAPQTTTTNISTIQAPKTTTTPADQAPQTTTTTPADQAPQTTTIPTDQAPQTTTTTTTTPADQAPQTTTTTIPTDQGPQTTTIPTKTEGEPGQKESQDQVHIQ
;
A
#
# COMPACT_ATOMS: atom_id res chain seq x y z
N MET A 1 11.56 21.90 25.81
CA MET A 1 11.17 20.73 24.99
C MET A 1 9.78 20.29 25.41
N LEU A 2 9.02 19.64 24.53
CA LEU A 2 7.73 19.01 24.85
C LEU A 2 7.89 17.51 24.65
N THR A 3 7.28 16.72 25.53
CA THR A 3 7.26 15.25 25.41
C THR A 3 5.90 14.71 25.82
N MET A 4 5.38 13.78 25.01
CA MET A 4 4.19 12.99 25.33
C MET A 4 4.64 11.62 25.84
N VAL A 5 4.25 11.25 27.05
CA VAL A 5 4.59 9.94 27.65
C VAL A 5 3.42 8.98 27.51
N ASN A 6 3.70 7.72 27.13
CA ASN A 6 2.70 6.66 27.03
C ASN A 6 2.69 5.80 28.30
N GLY A 7 1.51 5.46 28.82
CA GLY A 7 1.39 4.52 29.93
C GLY A 7 1.75 3.10 29.49
N SER A 8 2.68 2.44 30.20
CA SER A 8 3.26 1.17 29.75
C SER A 8 2.25 0.00 29.77
N GLY A 9 1.24 0.07 30.63
CA GLY A 9 0.18 -0.94 30.74
C GLY A 9 0.59 -2.18 31.54
N HIS A 10 1.73 -2.15 32.24
CA HIS A 10 2.11 -3.22 33.15
C HIS A 10 1.16 -3.29 34.37
N LYS A 11 1.07 -4.46 35.03
CA LYS A 11 0.13 -4.67 36.16
C LYS A 11 0.37 -3.79 37.39
N ASP A 12 1.53 -3.14 37.46
CA ASP A 12 1.90 -2.20 38.52
C ASP A 12 1.63 -0.72 38.18
N ASP A 13 1.19 -0.40 36.94
CA ASP A 13 0.74 0.95 36.52
C ASP A 13 -0.60 1.33 37.17
N LYS A 14 -0.60 1.51 38.49
CA LYS A 14 -1.77 1.97 39.25
C LYS A 14 -1.94 3.48 39.07
N SER A 15 -2.62 3.82 37.97
CA SER A 15 -3.13 5.13 37.55
C SER A 15 -2.15 6.09 36.84
N ARG A 16 -2.23 6.14 35.51
CA ARG A 16 -2.32 7.32 34.61
C ARG A 16 -2.53 6.86 33.16
N GLY A 17 -3.18 7.68 32.32
CA GLY A 17 -3.13 7.55 30.85
C GLY A 17 -1.93 8.31 30.27
N HIS A 18 -1.97 8.77 29.01
CA HIS A 18 -0.89 9.60 28.44
C HIS A 18 -0.91 11.02 29.03
N TRP A 19 0.25 11.64 29.31
CA TRP A 19 0.32 13.07 29.64
C TRP A 19 1.54 13.75 29.01
N ASN A 20 1.45 15.08 28.91
CA ASN A 20 2.46 15.93 28.26
C ASN A 20 3.13 16.80 29.33
N GLU A 21 4.47 16.78 29.40
CA GLU A 21 5.23 17.56 30.39
C GLU A 21 5.99 18.72 29.72
N PRO A 22 5.82 19.98 30.19
CA PRO A 22 6.69 21.08 29.80
C PRO A 22 7.99 21.01 30.60
N PHE A 23 9.05 20.50 29.96
CA PHE A 23 10.39 20.57 30.56
C PHE A 23 10.85 22.02 30.66
N HIS A 24 11.18 22.46 31.88
CA HIS A 24 11.82 23.74 32.13
C HIS A 24 13.17 23.79 31.39
N LEU A 25 13.48 24.90 30.74
CA LEU A 25 14.82 25.12 30.17
C LEU A 25 15.86 25.18 31.30
N GLU A 26 16.89 24.34 31.23
CA GLU A 26 18.16 24.66 31.85
C GLU A 26 18.77 25.86 31.11
N LYS A 27 19.21 26.88 31.87
CA LYS A 27 19.61 28.18 31.32
C LYS A 27 21.06 28.21 30.87
N GLU A 28 21.38 27.49 29.81
CA GLU A 28 22.62 27.71 29.06
C GLU A 28 22.32 28.15 27.62
N GLY A 29 22.73 29.37 27.26
CA GLY A 29 22.80 29.81 25.87
C GLY A 29 21.57 30.51 25.24
N ILE A 30 20.56 30.96 26.00
CA ILE A 30 19.47 31.77 25.41
C ILE A 30 20.01 33.13 24.94
N SER A 31 20.13 33.31 23.62
CA SER A 31 20.19 34.62 22.96
C SER A 31 18.88 35.38 23.21
N SER A 32 18.97 36.68 23.47
CA SER A 32 17.85 37.57 23.80
C SER A 32 16.79 37.72 22.71
N ASP A 33 17.05 37.20 21.51
CA ASP A 33 16.38 37.63 20.27
C ASP A 33 15.45 36.55 19.69
N ARG A 34 15.09 35.53 20.50
CA ARG A 34 14.21 34.41 20.14
C ARG A 34 13.15 34.20 21.21
N GLU A 35 11.88 34.14 20.80
CA GLU A 35 10.74 33.95 21.69
C GLU A 35 10.15 32.55 21.54
N PHE A 36 10.14 31.77 22.62
CA PHE A 36 9.58 30.41 22.64
C PHE A 36 8.20 30.42 23.30
N SER A 37 7.24 29.75 22.66
CA SER A 37 5.88 29.57 23.17
C SER A 37 5.38 28.17 22.82
N HIS A 38 4.35 27.68 23.51
CA HIS A 38 3.89 26.30 23.36
C HIS A 38 2.45 26.13 23.82
N GLN A 39 1.81 25.06 23.38
CA GLN A 39 0.59 24.53 23.97
C GLN A 39 0.86 23.10 24.48
N THR A 40 0.78 22.88 25.79
CA THR A 40 1.05 21.57 26.40
C THR A 40 0.04 20.50 25.98
N ALA A 41 -1.24 20.86 25.84
CA ALA A 41 -2.28 19.94 25.36
C ALA A 41 -3.41 20.69 24.62
N PHE A 42 -3.75 20.19 23.44
CA PHE A 42 -5.00 20.50 22.74
C PHE A 42 -5.58 19.22 22.14
N SER A 43 -6.88 19.20 21.80
CA SER A 43 -7.43 18.06 21.06
C SER A 43 -7.24 18.28 19.55
N PRO A 44 -6.62 17.34 18.82
CA PRO A 44 -6.56 17.36 17.37
C PRO A 44 -7.88 16.91 16.72
N LYS A 45 -8.96 16.70 17.49
CA LYS A 45 -10.30 16.43 16.97
C LYS A 45 -11.00 17.76 16.65
N GLY A 46 -11.14 18.07 15.36
CA GLY A 46 -11.80 19.28 14.86
C GLY A 46 -10.83 20.26 14.19
N THR A 47 -11.27 21.50 13.96
CA THR A 47 -10.53 22.51 13.18
C THR A 47 -9.29 23.10 13.87
N CYS A 48 -8.99 22.69 15.10
CA CYS A 48 -7.95 23.29 15.96
C CYS A 48 -8.07 24.83 16.12
N GLY A 49 -9.25 25.41 15.87
CA GLY A 49 -9.43 26.86 15.72
C GLY A 49 -8.98 27.69 16.93
N ALA A 50 -9.08 27.18 18.16
CA ALA A 50 -8.56 27.87 19.34
C ALA A 50 -7.03 28.05 19.29
N LEU A 51 -6.28 27.00 18.94
CA LEU A 51 -4.82 27.03 18.78
C LEU A 51 -4.40 27.97 17.65
N TRP A 52 -5.20 28.05 16.57
CA TRP A 52 -4.88 28.90 15.43
C TRP A 52 -5.25 30.37 15.66
N CYS A 53 -6.34 30.66 16.38
CA CYS A 53 -6.71 32.01 16.80
C CYS A 53 -5.72 32.60 17.82
N ASP A 54 -5.14 31.77 18.67
CA ASP A 54 -4.02 32.10 19.54
C ASP A 54 -2.79 32.47 18.67
N LEU A 55 -2.28 31.52 17.89
CA LEU A 55 -1.10 31.67 17.05
C LEU A 55 -1.15 32.82 16.04
N ILE A 56 -2.33 33.12 15.45
CA ILE A 56 -2.48 34.20 14.46
C ILE A 56 -2.55 35.60 15.10
N THR A 57 -2.73 35.71 16.41
CA THR A 57 -2.88 37.01 17.09
C THR A 57 -1.54 37.75 17.22
N ASP A 58 -0.48 37.05 17.60
CA ASP A 58 0.86 37.63 17.78
C ASP A 58 2.03 36.69 17.40
N GLY A 59 1.75 35.48 16.90
CA GLY A 59 2.76 34.46 16.58
C GLY A 59 3.14 33.54 17.75
N ARG A 60 2.40 33.59 18.88
CA ARG A 60 2.73 32.87 20.12
C ARG A 60 1.63 31.87 20.52
N LEU A 61 1.85 31.13 21.60
CA LEU A 61 0.95 30.11 22.13
C LEU A 61 0.89 30.18 23.67
N ASP A 62 -0.32 30.29 24.22
CA ASP A 62 -0.58 30.54 25.65
C ASP A 62 -0.96 29.26 26.43
N SER A 63 0.03 28.40 26.71
CA SER A 63 -0.17 27.22 27.57
C SER A 63 -0.45 27.57 29.05
N PRO A 64 -1.35 26.84 29.71
CA PRO A 64 -1.35 26.69 31.17
C PRO A 64 0.02 26.24 31.71
N THR A 65 0.36 26.64 32.93
CA THR A 65 1.63 26.32 33.58
C THR A 65 1.65 24.90 34.17
N GLY A 66 2.54 24.03 33.67
CA GLY A 66 2.77 22.69 34.20
C GLY A 66 2.25 21.56 33.29
N SER A 67 2.40 20.31 33.72
CA SER A 67 2.02 19.13 32.94
C SER A 67 0.52 19.09 32.61
N SER A 68 0.17 18.55 31.45
CA SER A 68 -1.23 18.31 31.08
C SER A 68 -1.89 17.33 32.06
N PRO A 69 -3.24 17.33 32.14
CA PRO A 69 -3.95 16.20 32.71
C PRO A 69 -3.56 14.88 32.02
N PRO A 70 -3.61 13.73 32.73
CA PRO A 70 -3.58 12.43 32.11
C PRO A 70 -4.84 12.21 31.26
N THR A 71 -4.64 11.97 29.98
CA THR A 71 -5.69 11.60 29.02
C THR A 71 -6.39 10.29 29.40
N GLN A 72 -7.61 10.13 28.90
CA GLN A 72 -8.39 8.90 29.05
C GLN A 72 -8.15 7.93 27.88
N LYS A 73 -8.45 6.64 28.10
CA LYS A 73 -8.33 5.61 27.05
C LYS A 73 -9.22 5.97 25.85
N GLY A 74 -8.62 6.13 24.66
CA GLY A 74 -9.32 6.54 23.43
C GLY A 74 -9.46 8.05 23.22
N GLU A 75 -8.97 8.87 24.16
CA GLU A 75 -8.80 10.30 23.96
C GLU A 75 -7.58 10.54 23.03
N LYS A 76 -7.72 11.48 22.08
CA LYS A 76 -6.59 11.94 21.25
C LYS A 76 -6.18 13.32 21.75
N VAL A 77 -4.90 13.48 22.09
CA VAL A 77 -4.26 14.74 22.48
C VAL A 77 -3.11 15.05 21.54
N ALA A 78 -2.80 16.33 21.38
CA ALA A 78 -1.63 16.82 20.69
C ALA A 78 -0.99 17.97 21.48
N ALA A 79 0.26 18.30 21.17
CA ALA A 79 1.00 19.43 21.74
C ALA A 79 1.63 20.25 20.60
N ALA A 80 1.83 21.54 20.82
CA ALA A 80 2.37 22.45 19.81
C ALA A 80 3.51 23.30 20.37
N LEU A 81 4.50 23.60 19.54
CA LEU A 81 5.66 24.44 19.85
C LEU A 81 5.79 25.51 18.76
N ALA A 82 5.84 26.78 19.16
CA ALA A 82 6.02 27.92 18.26
C ALA A 82 7.23 28.75 18.70
N VAL A 83 8.01 29.24 17.73
CA VAL A 83 9.23 30.01 17.98
C VAL A 83 9.24 31.24 17.09
N GLY A 84 9.09 32.41 17.71
CA GLY A 84 9.22 33.70 17.05
C GLY A 84 10.68 34.12 16.93
N CYS A 85 11.08 34.61 15.75
CA CYS A 85 12.34 35.29 15.56
C CYS A 85 12.19 36.44 14.56
N SER A 86 12.97 37.50 14.73
CA SER A 86 13.01 38.61 13.77
C SER A 86 13.94 38.27 12.61
N VAL A 87 13.54 38.66 11.39
CA VAL A 87 14.35 38.53 10.17
C VAL A 87 14.52 39.93 9.55
N PRO A 88 15.73 40.50 9.55
CA PRO A 88 16.00 41.78 8.90
C PRO A 88 15.72 41.74 7.39
N SER A 89 15.34 42.87 6.79
CA SER A 89 15.23 42.97 5.33
C SER A 89 16.56 42.63 4.65
N GLN A 90 16.53 41.73 3.65
CA GLN A 90 17.71 41.13 3.01
C GLN A 90 18.63 40.32 3.95
N GLY A 91 18.17 40.00 5.17
CA GLY A 91 18.85 39.12 6.11
C GLY A 91 18.35 37.67 6.05
N HIS A 92 18.95 36.81 6.89
CA HIS A 92 18.49 35.45 7.15
C HIS A 92 18.54 35.15 8.66
N ASN A 93 17.75 34.19 9.11
CA ASN A 93 17.78 33.62 10.46
C ASN A 93 17.46 32.13 10.33
N ALA A 94 17.88 31.30 11.30
CA ALA A 94 17.73 29.85 11.25
C ALA A 94 17.15 29.32 12.56
N LEU A 95 16.17 28.43 12.51
CA LEU A 95 15.53 27.82 13.68
C LEU A 95 15.60 26.30 13.57
N GLU A 96 16.14 25.66 14.60
CA GLU A 96 16.35 24.22 14.67
C GLU A 96 15.26 23.53 15.51
N PHE A 97 14.59 22.53 14.92
CA PHE A 97 13.58 21.71 15.57
C PHE A 97 14.00 20.22 15.53
N SER A 98 13.47 19.42 16.46
CA SER A 98 13.68 17.98 16.53
C SER A 98 12.39 17.29 16.94
N LEU A 99 12.08 16.17 16.27
CA LEU A 99 11.08 15.21 16.68
C LEU A 99 11.81 13.92 17.09
N ALA A 100 11.42 13.34 18.22
CA ALA A 100 11.93 12.07 18.71
C ALA A 100 10.78 11.24 19.27
N TRP A 101 10.84 9.93 19.07
CA TRP A 101 9.86 8.97 19.58
C TRP A 101 10.57 7.88 20.36
N ASP A 102 9.97 7.48 21.48
CA ASP A 102 10.46 6.40 22.35
C ASP A 102 9.42 5.29 22.39
N MET A 103 9.75 4.16 21.78
CA MET A 103 8.93 2.95 21.68
C MET A 103 9.84 1.74 21.93
N PRO A 104 10.26 1.50 23.19
CA PRO A 104 11.41 0.66 23.50
C PRO A 104 11.20 -0.82 23.17
N ASN A 105 9.94 -1.27 23.07
CA ASN A 105 9.60 -2.65 22.77
C ASN A 105 8.97 -2.77 21.36
N ILE A 106 9.15 -3.92 20.72
CA ILE A 106 8.51 -4.32 19.47
C ILE A 106 7.97 -5.76 19.61
N THR A 107 6.79 -6.03 19.05
CA THR A 107 6.14 -7.34 19.13
C THR A 107 5.83 -7.92 17.75
N PHE A 108 5.89 -9.25 17.64
CA PHE A 108 5.59 -10.01 16.43
C PHE A 108 4.63 -11.18 16.74
N GLY A 109 4.01 -11.73 15.69
CA GLY A 109 3.15 -12.92 15.77
C GLY A 109 2.04 -12.78 16.81
N SER A 110 1.07 -11.87 16.60
CA SER A 110 -0.05 -11.66 17.54
C SER A 110 0.35 -11.34 19.00
N ARG A 111 1.58 -10.83 19.21
CA ARG A 111 2.25 -10.60 20.52
C ARG A 111 2.81 -11.85 21.22
N GLU A 112 2.98 -12.96 20.52
CA GLU A 112 3.70 -14.16 21.01
C GLU A 112 5.19 -13.89 21.29
N ARG A 113 5.80 -12.93 20.59
CA ARG A 113 7.22 -12.58 20.75
C ARG A 113 7.37 -11.08 20.97
N GLU A 114 8.11 -10.72 22.01
CA GLU A 114 8.50 -9.35 22.34
C GLU A 114 10.03 -9.21 22.31
N HIS A 115 10.51 -8.10 21.76
CA HIS A 115 11.93 -7.76 21.73
C HIS A 115 12.14 -6.29 22.11
N VAL A 116 13.29 -6.00 22.71
CA VAL A 116 13.71 -4.63 23.03
C VAL A 116 14.44 -4.03 21.82
N ARG A 117 14.07 -2.82 21.39
CA ARG A 117 14.71 -2.08 20.31
C ARG A 117 16.08 -1.58 20.71
N ARG A 118 17.02 -1.60 19.78
CA ARG A 118 18.44 -1.40 20.05
C ARG A 118 18.84 -0.06 20.69
N TYR A 119 18.19 1.06 20.33
CA TYR A 119 18.60 2.38 20.83
C TYR A 119 18.51 2.50 22.36
N THR A 120 17.67 1.68 23.00
CA THR A 120 17.52 1.59 24.46
C THR A 120 18.82 1.26 25.19
N ARG A 121 19.81 0.63 24.53
CA ARG A 121 21.15 0.42 25.10
C ARG A 121 21.90 1.73 25.39
N PHE A 122 21.54 2.82 24.71
CA PHE A 122 22.13 4.14 24.90
C PHE A 122 21.28 5.07 25.77
N PHE A 123 19.94 4.92 25.75
CA PHE A 123 19.01 5.86 26.40
C PHE A 123 18.10 5.25 27.48
N GLY A 124 18.12 3.93 27.70
CA GLY A 124 17.25 3.22 28.65
C GLY A 124 16.04 2.55 28.01
N THR A 125 15.39 1.65 28.75
CA THR A 125 14.25 0.82 28.32
C THR A 125 12.90 1.26 28.88
N LYS A 126 12.84 2.35 29.66
CA LYS A 126 11.67 2.68 30.52
C LYS A 126 10.57 3.51 29.84
N ALA A 127 10.67 3.77 28.54
CA ALA A 127 9.81 4.70 27.80
C ALA A 127 9.90 6.19 28.26
N ASP A 128 11.05 6.58 28.83
CA ASP A 128 11.37 7.94 29.32
C ASP A 128 12.49 8.65 28.52
N ALA A 129 12.97 8.08 27.41
CA ALA A 129 14.15 8.52 26.67
C ALA A 129 13.91 9.68 25.68
N ALA A 130 12.66 10.01 25.33
CA ALA A 130 12.32 11.01 24.32
C ALA A 130 12.99 12.41 24.50
N PRO A 131 13.12 12.99 25.72
CA PRO A 131 13.83 14.26 25.91
C PRO A 131 15.32 14.13 25.57
N SER A 132 15.95 13.05 26.02
CA SER A 132 17.38 12.76 25.81
C SER A 132 17.71 12.52 24.34
N LEU A 133 16.83 11.81 23.62
CA LEU A 133 16.92 11.60 22.17
C LEU A 133 16.85 12.94 21.40
N SER A 134 15.87 13.80 21.73
CA SER A 134 15.72 15.11 21.09
C SER A 134 16.87 16.07 21.39
N HIS A 135 17.34 16.10 22.64
CA HIS A 135 18.52 16.87 23.03
C HIS A 135 19.79 16.39 22.31
N TYR A 136 20.00 15.08 22.21
CA TYR A 136 21.14 14.50 21.48
C TYR A 136 21.12 14.91 20.00
N ALA A 137 19.95 14.84 19.34
CA ALA A 137 19.81 15.29 17.96
C ALA A 137 20.12 16.78 17.78
N LEU A 138 19.49 17.66 18.58
CA LEU A 138 19.70 19.12 18.49
C LEU A 138 21.15 19.56 18.76
N THR A 139 21.90 18.78 19.55
CA THR A 139 23.32 19.07 19.86
C THR A 139 24.31 18.47 18.86
N HIS A 140 23.94 17.42 18.12
CA HIS A 140 24.86 16.68 17.25
C HIS A 140 24.57 16.80 15.75
N TYR A 141 23.41 17.33 15.31
CA TYR A 141 23.01 17.32 13.89
C TYR A 141 24.06 17.93 12.94
N ARG A 142 24.75 19.02 13.33
CA ARG A 142 25.82 19.66 12.53
C ARG A 142 27.07 18.80 12.34
N LEU A 143 27.25 17.74 13.13
CA LEU A 143 28.30 16.72 12.92
C LEU A 143 27.84 15.69 11.89
N TRP A 144 26.54 15.39 11.85
CA TRP A 144 25.93 14.46 10.89
C TRP A 144 25.91 15.09 9.49
N GLU A 145 25.44 16.34 9.36
CA GLU A 145 25.44 17.11 8.10
C GLU A 145 26.84 17.14 7.44
N ARG A 146 27.89 17.38 8.24
CA ARG A 146 29.29 17.43 7.79
C ARG A 146 29.87 16.09 7.36
N SER A 147 29.18 14.98 7.63
CA SER A 147 29.61 13.63 7.26
C SER A 147 29.00 13.15 5.92
N ILE A 148 28.25 14.00 5.20
CA ILE A 148 27.39 13.61 4.06
C ILE A 148 27.81 14.29 2.72
N GLU A 149 28.81 15.18 2.72
CA GLU A 149 29.21 15.97 1.53
C GLU A 149 30.25 15.26 0.64
N ASP A 150 29.96 15.08 -0.67
CA ASP A 150 30.91 14.51 -1.64
C ASP A 150 30.69 15.02 -3.10
N SER A 151 31.42 14.47 -4.07
CA SER A 151 31.91 15.13 -5.29
C SER A 151 31.46 14.46 -6.62
N LEU A 152 30.65 13.42 -6.54
CA LEU A 152 30.07 12.65 -7.65
C LEU A 152 29.05 13.41 -8.56
N PRO A 153 28.66 12.87 -9.73
CA PRO A 153 27.60 13.42 -10.60
C PRO A 153 26.22 13.47 -9.93
N SER A 154 25.37 14.41 -10.34
CA SER A 154 24.09 14.71 -9.65
C SER A 154 23.07 13.57 -9.67
N TRP A 155 22.87 12.88 -10.81
CA TRP A 155 21.93 11.75 -10.87
C TRP A 155 22.42 10.58 -10.02
N TYR A 156 23.72 10.26 -10.11
CA TYR A 156 24.31 9.14 -9.38
C TYR A 156 24.36 9.41 -7.86
N LYS A 157 24.59 10.66 -7.43
CA LYS A 157 24.39 11.11 -6.05
C LYS A 157 22.95 10.88 -5.58
N SER A 158 21.97 11.35 -6.36
CA SER A 158 20.55 11.21 -6.03
C SER A 158 20.22 9.74 -5.78
N ALA A 159 20.59 8.86 -6.70
CA ALA A 159 20.39 7.42 -6.54
C ALA A 159 21.17 6.85 -5.32
N LEU A 160 22.49 7.02 -5.28
CA LEU A 160 23.37 6.40 -4.28
C LEU A 160 22.97 6.75 -2.83
N PHE A 161 22.62 8.02 -2.59
CA PHE A 161 22.17 8.46 -1.27
C PHE A 161 20.69 8.15 -1.00
N ASN A 162 19.79 8.41 -1.95
CA ASN A 162 18.37 8.26 -1.64
C ASN A 162 17.90 6.81 -1.60
N GLU A 163 18.49 5.87 -2.37
CA GLU A 163 18.15 4.45 -2.26
C GLU A 163 18.46 3.87 -0.85
N LEU A 164 19.30 4.54 -0.04
CA LEU A 164 19.50 4.19 1.38
C LEU A 164 18.24 4.38 2.25
N TYR A 165 17.19 5.07 1.78
CA TYR A 165 15.91 5.18 2.51
C TYR A 165 15.42 3.80 2.96
N PHE A 166 15.62 2.77 2.13
CA PHE A 166 15.17 1.41 2.39
C PHE A 166 15.87 0.75 3.59
N VAL A 167 17.05 1.22 4.00
CA VAL A 167 17.71 0.76 5.24
C VAL A 167 16.93 1.21 6.50
N VAL A 168 16.05 2.21 6.37
CA VAL A 168 15.14 2.69 7.43
C VAL A 168 13.70 2.21 7.17
N ASP A 169 13.17 2.52 5.98
CA ASP A 169 11.75 2.34 5.63
C ASP A 169 11.41 0.92 5.15
N GLY A 170 12.43 0.09 4.87
CA GLY A 170 12.30 -1.34 4.55
C GLY A 170 11.89 -2.21 5.73
N GLY A 171 11.00 -1.72 6.60
CA GLY A 171 10.51 -2.43 7.78
C GLY A 171 11.60 -2.77 8.81
N THR A 172 12.66 -1.97 8.90
CA THR A 172 13.88 -2.34 9.64
C THR A 172 13.66 -2.60 11.14
N VAL A 173 14.14 -3.75 11.58
CA VAL A 173 14.10 -4.25 12.96
C VAL A 173 15.53 -4.39 13.48
N TRP A 174 15.87 -3.56 14.46
CA TRP A 174 17.16 -3.63 15.15
C TRP A 174 16.91 -3.80 16.65
N THR A 175 17.30 -4.96 17.20
CA THR A 175 16.96 -5.38 18.57
C THR A 175 18.18 -5.71 19.41
N GLU A 176 18.04 -5.55 20.72
CA GLU A 176 19.03 -6.01 21.68
C GLU A 176 18.98 -7.54 21.81
N LEU A 177 20.11 -8.16 22.16
CA LEU A 177 20.24 -9.61 22.34
C LEU A 177 20.01 -9.98 23.82
N PRO A 178 18.97 -10.76 24.18
CA PRO A 178 18.78 -11.28 25.53
C PRO A 178 19.98 -12.09 26.03
N GLU A 179 20.26 -12.05 27.34
CA GLU A 179 21.45 -12.66 27.94
C GLU A 179 21.53 -14.19 27.79
N ASP A 180 20.38 -14.85 27.61
CA ASP A 180 20.19 -16.29 27.42
C ASP A 180 20.12 -16.73 25.95
N SER A 181 20.12 -15.78 25.00
CA SER A 181 19.95 -16.09 23.58
C SER A 181 21.11 -16.91 23.00
N ASP A 182 20.77 -17.83 22.10
CA ASP A 182 21.69 -18.69 21.36
C ASP A 182 21.47 -18.54 19.86
N VAL A 183 22.50 -18.07 19.15
CA VAL A 183 22.49 -17.91 17.69
C VAL A 183 23.34 -18.97 16.96
N SER A 184 23.90 -19.95 17.67
CA SER A 184 24.84 -20.91 17.05
C SER A 184 24.17 -22.05 16.26
N GLY A 185 22.84 -22.06 16.20
CA GLY A 185 22.05 -23.12 15.57
C GLY A 185 22.20 -24.50 16.25
N GLY A 186 22.73 -24.53 17.48
CA GLY A 186 22.99 -25.75 18.25
C GLY A 186 24.34 -26.43 18.01
N LEU A 187 25.15 -25.98 17.02
CA LEU A 187 26.53 -26.46 16.85
C LEU A 187 27.49 -25.51 17.55
N ARG A 188 28.31 -26.03 18.48
CA ARG A 188 29.21 -25.23 19.33
C ARG A 188 30.62 -25.10 18.74
N SER A 189 31.36 -24.09 19.17
CA SER A 189 32.73 -23.80 18.74
C SER A 189 33.69 -25.00 18.84
N GLU A 190 33.55 -25.77 19.93
CA GLU A 190 34.31 -26.99 20.20
C GLU A 190 34.09 -28.11 19.17
N ASP A 191 32.91 -28.14 18.53
CA ASP A 191 32.53 -29.05 17.44
C ASP A 191 32.70 -28.40 16.05
N GLY A 192 33.40 -27.26 15.96
CA GLY A 192 33.62 -26.50 14.72
C GLY A 192 32.46 -25.57 14.31
N GLY A 193 31.48 -25.36 15.19
CA GLY A 193 30.38 -24.41 15.01
C GLY A 193 30.68 -22.99 15.50
N LEU A 194 29.63 -22.30 15.94
CA LEU A 194 29.71 -20.92 16.43
C LEU A 194 29.61 -20.86 17.97
N PRO A 195 30.08 -19.78 18.60
CA PRO A 195 29.72 -19.49 19.99
C PRO A 195 28.24 -19.10 20.07
N ALA A 196 27.58 -19.43 21.19
CA ALA A 196 26.16 -19.11 21.40
C ALA A 196 25.84 -17.61 21.27
N GLN A 197 26.78 -16.75 21.67
CA GLN A 197 26.72 -15.30 21.47
C GLN A 197 28.07 -14.82 20.88
N PRO A 198 28.19 -14.69 19.55
CA PRO A 198 29.35 -14.07 18.92
C PRO A 198 29.52 -12.64 19.43
N ALA A 199 30.77 -12.22 19.66
CA ALA A 199 31.06 -10.91 20.24
C ALA A 199 30.42 -9.76 19.44
N ILE A 200 30.35 -9.87 18.10
CA ILE A 200 29.70 -8.87 17.24
C ILE A 200 28.19 -8.80 17.48
N ILE A 201 27.44 -9.92 17.58
CA ILE A 201 26.00 -9.82 17.89
C ILE A 201 25.78 -9.27 19.31
N LYS A 202 26.60 -9.67 20.29
CA LYS A 202 26.52 -9.12 21.65
C LYS A 202 26.91 -7.64 21.75
N GLU A 203 27.79 -7.17 20.88
CA GLU A 203 28.19 -5.77 20.79
C GLU A 203 27.19 -4.92 20.01
N TYR A 204 26.58 -5.42 18.92
CA TYR A 204 25.76 -4.64 17.96
C TYR A 204 24.26 -4.96 17.93
N GLY A 205 23.80 -6.06 18.53
CA GLY A 205 22.40 -6.50 18.49
C GLY A 205 22.03 -7.23 17.19
N ARG A 206 20.82 -7.79 17.13
CA ARG A 206 20.31 -8.50 15.94
C ARG A 206 19.68 -7.51 14.97
N PHE A 207 20.02 -7.61 13.69
CA PHE A 207 19.59 -6.68 12.64
C PHE A 207 18.85 -7.41 11.53
N ALA A 208 17.66 -6.93 11.19
CA ALA A 208 16.86 -7.45 10.09
C ALA A 208 16.11 -6.34 9.36
N TYR A 209 15.91 -6.52 8.07
CA TYR A 209 15.11 -5.64 7.21
C TYR A 209 14.37 -6.49 6.17
N LEU A 210 13.24 -5.99 5.66
CA LEU A 210 12.39 -6.72 4.73
C LEU A 210 13.02 -6.80 3.34
N GLU A 211 12.58 -7.77 2.57
CA GLU A 211 12.81 -7.86 1.13
C GLU A 211 11.99 -6.80 0.36
N GLY A 212 10.71 -6.65 0.70
CA GLY A 212 9.86 -5.55 0.25
C GLY A 212 8.53 -5.48 1.01
N GLN A 213 7.66 -4.53 0.63
CA GLN A 213 6.37 -4.34 1.33
C GLN A 213 5.32 -5.42 1.01
N GLU A 214 5.39 -5.98 -0.20
CA GLU A 214 4.64 -7.16 -0.64
C GLU A 214 5.20 -8.43 0.03
N TYR A 215 6.47 -8.73 -0.24
CA TYR A 215 7.20 -9.91 0.24
C TYR A 215 7.80 -9.62 1.63
N ARG A 216 6.98 -9.81 2.67
CA ARG A 216 7.32 -9.51 4.07
C ARG A 216 8.23 -10.57 4.71
N MET A 217 9.30 -10.92 4.03
CA MET A 217 10.36 -11.83 4.48
C MET A 217 11.57 -11.00 4.95
N TYR A 218 12.17 -11.38 6.08
CA TYR A 218 13.30 -10.66 6.67
C TYR A 218 14.63 -11.25 6.22
N ASN A 219 15.55 -10.40 5.76
CA ASN A 219 16.91 -10.78 5.33
C ASN A 219 16.94 -11.89 4.25
N THR A 220 15.98 -11.89 3.30
CA THR A 220 15.93 -12.87 2.20
C THR A 220 17.28 -12.91 1.47
N TYR A 221 17.96 -14.06 1.53
CA TYR A 221 19.42 -14.04 1.49
C TYR A 221 20.01 -13.87 0.08
N ASP A 222 19.33 -14.41 -0.93
CA ASP A 222 19.66 -14.26 -2.34
C ASP A 222 19.37 -12.84 -2.87
N VAL A 223 18.43 -12.11 -2.26
CA VAL A 223 18.20 -10.68 -2.54
C VAL A 223 19.15 -9.80 -1.73
N HIS A 224 19.45 -10.21 -0.48
CA HIS A 224 20.45 -9.57 0.37
C HIS A 224 21.87 -9.63 -0.23
N PHE A 225 22.22 -10.64 -1.04
CA PHE A 225 23.45 -10.67 -1.83
C PHE A 225 23.71 -9.34 -2.56
N TYR A 226 22.69 -8.82 -3.27
CA TYR A 226 22.72 -7.53 -3.95
C TYR A 226 22.72 -6.36 -2.97
N ALA A 227 21.85 -6.38 -1.96
CA ALA A 227 21.70 -5.29 -1.01
C ALA A 227 22.87 -5.13 -0.02
N SER A 228 23.70 -6.17 0.14
CA SER A 228 24.74 -6.27 1.16
C SER A 228 25.80 -5.17 1.08
N PHE A 229 26.06 -4.64 -0.13
CA PHE A 229 27.08 -3.62 -0.39
C PHE A 229 26.86 -2.35 0.44
N ALA A 230 25.62 -1.85 0.52
CA ALA A 230 25.31 -0.67 1.34
C ALA A 230 25.63 -0.92 2.82
N LEU A 231 25.22 -2.07 3.36
CA LEU A 231 25.45 -2.41 4.76
C LEU A 231 26.93 -2.71 5.08
N ILE A 232 27.67 -3.40 4.22
CA ILE A 232 29.08 -3.73 4.49
C ILE A 232 30.00 -2.51 4.33
N MET A 233 29.66 -1.55 3.47
CA MET A 233 30.44 -0.32 3.29
C MET A 233 30.17 0.70 4.41
N LEU A 234 28.90 0.94 4.75
CA LEU A 234 28.51 2.00 5.69
C LEU A 234 28.40 1.52 7.14
N TRP A 235 27.91 0.30 7.36
CA TRP A 235 27.68 -0.27 8.69
C TRP A 235 28.25 -1.70 8.81
N PRO A 236 29.55 -1.92 8.53
CA PRO A 236 30.15 -3.27 8.45
C PRO A 236 29.90 -4.16 9.67
N LYS A 237 29.74 -3.56 10.85
CA LYS A 237 29.46 -4.28 12.10
C LYS A 237 28.03 -4.82 12.17
N LEU A 238 27.04 -4.15 11.54
CA LEU A 238 25.68 -4.66 11.40
C LEU A 238 25.59 -5.73 10.30
N ALA A 239 26.27 -5.52 9.17
CA ALA A 239 26.41 -6.56 8.15
C ALA A 239 27.01 -7.85 8.72
N LEU A 240 28.09 -7.75 9.51
CA LEU A 240 28.67 -8.91 10.21
C LEU A 240 27.74 -9.53 11.27
N SER A 241 26.91 -8.73 11.95
CA SER A 241 25.92 -9.25 12.91
C SER A 241 24.85 -10.11 12.22
N LEU A 242 24.28 -9.60 11.11
CA LEU A 242 23.35 -10.33 10.25
C LEU A 242 23.98 -11.62 9.70
N GLN A 243 25.23 -11.56 9.25
CA GLN A 243 25.95 -12.72 8.72
C GLN A 243 26.19 -13.83 9.77
N TYR A 244 26.39 -13.49 11.05
CA TYR A 244 26.44 -14.51 12.11
C TYR A 244 25.07 -15.17 12.36
N ASP A 245 23.98 -14.42 12.32
CA ASP A 245 22.60 -14.95 12.41
C ASP A 245 22.31 -15.91 11.24
N ILE A 246 22.71 -15.56 10.01
CA ILE A 246 22.57 -16.43 8.84
C ILE A 246 23.44 -17.70 9.00
N ALA A 247 24.69 -17.57 9.41
CA ALA A 247 25.60 -18.70 9.64
C ALA A 247 25.05 -19.70 10.69
N GLY A 248 24.42 -19.20 11.76
CA GLY A 248 23.67 -20.02 12.71
C GLY A 248 22.49 -20.77 12.08
N SER A 249 21.78 -20.13 11.15
CA SER A 249 20.66 -20.76 10.44
C SER A 249 21.09 -21.87 9.46
N VAL A 250 22.34 -21.89 8.98
CA VAL A 250 22.83 -22.95 8.07
C VAL A 250 22.72 -24.33 8.74
N VAL A 251 23.20 -24.45 9.97
CA VAL A 251 23.26 -25.72 10.72
C VAL A 251 21.94 -26.13 11.39
N SER A 252 20.94 -25.24 11.41
CA SER A 252 19.61 -25.52 11.98
C SER A 252 18.76 -26.39 11.04
N CYS A 253 17.73 -27.03 11.61
CA CYS A 253 16.79 -27.88 10.89
C CYS A 253 15.37 -27.65 11.42
N ASP A 254 14.39 -27.55 10.53
CA ASP A 254 12.97 -27.63 10.84
C ASP A 254 12.36 -28.72 9.93
N PRO A 255 12.01 -29.90 10.48
CA PRO A 255 11.44 -31.02 9.74
C PRO A 255 9.94 -30.86 9.48
N THR A 256 9.32 -29.73 9.84
CA THR A 256 7.89 -29.47 9.60
C THR A 256 7.62 -29.43 8.10
N GLU A 257 6.77 -30.33 7.60
CA GLU A 257 6.35 -30.34 6.21
C GLU A 257 5.44 -29.13 5.88
N ARG A 258 5.69 -28.47 4.75
CA ARG A 258 4.85 -27.40 4.20
C ARG A 258 4.60 -27.61 2.71
N LEU A 259 3.40 -27.26 2.26
CA LEU A 259 3.03 -27.26 0.85
C LEU A 259 3.68 -26.08 0.12
N HIS A 260 4.57 -26.36 -0.83
CA HIS A 260 5.15 -25.35 -1.72
C HIS A 260 4.19 -25.10 -2.90
N LEU A 261 3.47 -23.97 -2.83
CA LEU A 261 2.39 -23.62 -3.76
C LEU A 261 2.78 -23.77 -5.24
N MET A 262 3.96 -23.27 -5.63
CA MET A 262 4.47 -23.32 -7.01
C MET A 262 4.75 -24.73 -7.56
N SER A 263 4.93 -25.75 -6.71
CA SER A 263 5.22 -27.13 -7.14
C SER A 263 4.13 -28.14 -6.78
N GLY A 264 3.19 -27.77 -5.90
CA GLY A 264 2.19 -28.67 -5.33
C GLY A 264 2.77 -29.78 -4.45
N ARG A 265 4.04 -29.67 -4.02
CA ARG A 265 4.74 -30.68 -3.21
C ARG A 265 4.88 -30.23 -1.76
N ASN A 266 4.81 -31.19 -0.84
CA ASN A 266 5.27 -30.98 0.52
C ASN A 266 6.80 -31.16 0.58
N SER A 267 7.46 -30.29 1.33
CA SER A 267 8.84 -30.52 1.81
C SER A 267 9.09 -29.87 3.18
N PRO A 268 10.14 -30.28 3.91
CA PRO A 268 10.52 -29.67 5.18
C PRO A 268 10.87 -28.18 5.06
N VAL A 269 10.37 -27.37 6.00
CA VAL A 269 10.64 -25.92 6.12
C VAL A 269 12.12 -25.57 6.01
N LYS A 270 13.00 -26.34 6.69
CA LYS A 270 14.44 -26.07 6.68
C LYS A 270 15.24 -27.36 6.82
N THR A 271 15.92 -27.76 5.76
CA THR A 271 16.91 -28.85 5.83
C THR A 271 18.26 -28.33 6.37
N LYS A 272 18.97 -29.18 7.12
CA LYS A 272 20.29 -28.86 7.65
C LYS A 272 21.32 -28.69 6.52
N ASN A 273 22.23 -27.73 6.67
CA ASN A 273 23.37 -27.44 5.79
C ASN A 273 23.01 -27.07 4.33
N ALA A 274 21.74 -26.74 4.05
CA ALA A 274 21.21 -26.39 2.72
C ALA A 274 21.95 -25.27 1.96
N VAL A 275 22.76 -24.47 2.66
CA VAL A 275 23.52 -23.33 2.10
C VAL A 275 24.98 -23.70 1.75
N MET A 276 25.52 -24.83 2.26
CA MET A 276 26.97 -25.08 2.29
C MET A 276 27.42 -26.54 2.08
N GLU A 277 26.61 -27.56 2.38
CA GLU A 277 27.01 -28.98 2.20
C GLU A 277 26.35 -29.60 0.95
N SER A 278 26.36 -28.85 -0.14
CA SER A 278 25.62 -29.13 -1.37
C SER A 278 26.31 -30.11 -2.33
N GLU A 279 27.66 -30.15 -2.36
CA GLU A 279 28.47 -30.85 -3.37
C GLU A 279 27.87 -32.21 -3.79
N MET A 280 27.82 -33.20 -2.90
CA MET A 280 27.38 -34.57 -3.24
C MET A 280 25.87 -34.74 -3.52
N LYS A 281 25.06 -33.67 -3.47
CA LYS A 281 23.61 -33.72 -3.70
C LYS A 281 23.19 -32.92 -4.94
N PHE A 282 23.96 -31.90 -5.30
CA PHE A 282 23.64 -30.96 -6.37
C PHE A 282 24.71 -30.86 -7.46
N ASP A 283 25.83 -31.58 -7.37
CA ASP A 283 26.72 -31.98 -8.48
C ASP A 283 26.41 -33.48 -8.75
N THR A 284 25.55 -33.77 -9.75
CA THR A 284 25.02 -35.13 -9.97
C THR A 284 25.81 -35.97 -10.98
N ASP A 285 26.58 -35.35 -11.87
CA ASP A 285 27.45 -36.05 -12.83
C ASP A 285 28.95 -36.05 -12.45
N GLY A 286 29.38 -35.20 -11.52
CA GLY A 286 30.74 -35.09 -11.01
C GLY A 286 31.63 -34.11 -11.76
N ASP A 287 31.10 -33.23 -12.63
CA ASP A 287 31.89 -32.24 -13.36
C ASP A 287 32.36 -31.03 -12.51
N GLY A 288 31.85 -30.87 -11.28
CA GLY A 288 32.25 -29.83 -10.34
C GLY A 288 31.37 -28.58 -10.37
N LEU A 289 30.31 -28.55 -11.17
CA LEU A 289 29.24 -27.55 -11.11
C LEU A 289 28.02 -28.07 -10.33
N ILE A 290 27.04 -27.18 -10.14
CA ILE A 290 25.72 -27.54 -9.63
C ILE A 290 24.67 -27.50 -10.73
N GLU A 291 23.75 -28.46 -10.76
CA GLU A 291 22.65 -28.51 -11.72
C GLU A 291 21.34 -27.91 -11.17
N ASN A 292 20.73 -26.99 -11.92
CA ASN A 292 19.36 -26.54 -11.66
C ASN A 292 18.34 -27.63 -12.08
N SER A 293 17.22 -27.70 -11.36
CA SER A 293 16.30 -28.83 -11.35
C SER A 293 15.13 -28.76 -12.34
N GLY A 294 14.94 -27.62 -13.02
CA GLY A 294 13.74 -27.36 -13.82
C GLY A 294 12.52 -26.88 -13.02
N TYR A 295 12.76 -26.37 -11.80
CA TYR A 295 11.76 -25.74 -10.93
C TYR A 295 12.35 -24.45 -10.33
N ALA A 296 11.58 -23.74 -9.50
CA ALA A 296 12.05 -22.60 -8.73
C ALA A 296 13.11 -23.03 -7.69
N ASP A 297 14.39 -22.83 -8.00
CA ASP A 297 15.53 -23.18 -7.13
C ASP A 297 16.61 -22.08 -7.02
N GLN A 298 16.31 -20.86 -7.50
CA GLN A 298 17.18 -19.69 -7.47
C GLN A 298 16.35 -18.38 -7.52
N THR A 299 16.97 -17.21 -7.37
CA THR A 299 16.30 -15.90 -7.15
C THR A 299 15.30 -15.48 -8.24
N TYR A 300 15.54 -15.88 -9.50
CA TYR A 300 14.57 -15.75 -10.61
C TYR A 300 13.59 -16.92 -10.55
N ASP A 301 12.79 -16.99 -9.48
CA ASP A 301 11.93 -18.12 -9.11
C ASP A 301 10.86 -18.45 -10.17
N GLY A 302 10.48 -17.48 -11.00
CA GLY A 302 9.59 -17.61 -12.14
C GLY A 302 10.28 -17.90 -13.49
N TRP A 303 11.62 -17.94 -13.56
CA TRP A 303 12.37 -18.21 -14.79
C TRP A 303 13.11 -19.57 -14.70
N THR A 304 12.66 -20.55 -15.50
CA THR A 304 13.01 -21.96 -15.30
C THR A 304 14.37 -22.37 -15.89
N VAL A 305 15.35 -22.61 -15.01
CA VAL A 305 16.71 -23.08 -15.34
C VAL A 305 16.79 -24.62 -15.27
N THR A 306 17.61 -25.29 -16.11
CA THR A 306 17.88 -26.74 -15.96
C THR A 306 19.29 -27.14 -16.39
N GLY A 307 19.95 -27.99 -15.59
CA GLY A 307 21.38 -28.29 -15.73
C GLY A 307 22.24 -27.15 -15.18
N PRO A 308 23.58 -27.19 -15.36
CA PRO A 308 24.43 -26.05 -15.08
C PRO A 308 24.01 -24.80 -15.86
N SER A 309 24.14 -23.64 -15.21
CA SER A 309 23.67 -22.34 -15.72
C SER A 309 24.69 -21.23 -15.49
N ALA A 310 24.62 -20.17 -16.29
CA ALA A 310 25.59 -19.06 -16.18
C ALA A 310 25.50 -18.36 -14.81
N TYR A 311 24.30 -18.21 -14.27
CA TYR A 311 24.05 -17.59 -12.97
C TYR A 311 24.46 -18.50 -11.81
N CYS A 312 23.83 -19.67 -11.63
CA CYS A 312 24.10 -20.54 -10.47
C CYS A 312 25.49 -21.18 -10.54
N GLY A 313 25.92 -21.65 -11.72
CA GLY A 313 27.28 -22.16 -11.93
C GLY A 313 28.34 -21.07 -11.73
N GLY A 314 28.04 -19.82 -12.13
CA GLY A 314 28.93 -18.68 -11.92
C GLY A 314 29.11 -18.35 -10.44
N LEU A 315 28.00 -18.23 -9.70
CA LEU A 315 28.01 -17.99 -8.25
C LEU A 315 28.64 -19.16 -7.47
N TRP A 316 28.43 -20.40 -7.93
CA TRP A 316 29.07 -21.58 -7.36
C TRP A 316 30.59 -21.52 -7.50
N LEU A 317 31.13 -21.31 -8.71
CA LEU A 317 32.58 -21.18 -8.92
C LEU A 317 33.19 -20.01 -8.16
N ALA A 318 32.48 -18.88 -8.06
CA ALA A 318 32.90 -17.76 -7.23
C ALA A 318 33.00 -18.14 -5.74
N SER A 319 32.02 -18.89 -5.24
CA SER A 319 32.00 -19.42 -3.87
C SER A 319 33.16 -20.40 -3.63
N VAL A 320 33.42 -21.34 -4.54
CA VAL A 320 34.53 -22.29 -4.44
C VAL A 320 35.89 -21.54 -4.45
N CYS A 321 36.06 -20.49 -5.26
CA CYS A 321 37.23 -19.62 -5.22
C CYS A 321 37.42 -18.91 -3.87
N VAL A 322 36.34 -18.39 -3.27
CA VAL A 322 36.34 -17.81 -1.92
C VAL A 322 36.72 -18.88 -0.88
N MET A 323 36.18 -20.10 -0.99
CA MET A 323 36.53 -21.21 -0.09
C MET A 323 37.98 -21.65 -0.24
N CYS A 324 38.56 -21.68 -1.45
CA CYS A 324 40.01 -21.87 -1.65
C CYS A 324 40.85 -20.78 -0.96
N LYS A 325 40.40 -19.52 -1.00
CA LYS A 325 41.07 -18.40 -0.32
C LYS A 325 40.96 -18.54 1.21
N MET A 326 39.76 -18.81 1.73
CA MET A 326 39.49 -18.98 3.15
C MET A 326 40.27 -20.17 3.74
N ALA A 327 40.28 -21.32 3.05
CA ALA A 327 41.03 -22.50 3.47
C ALA A 327 42.52 -22.21 3.68
N ARG A 328 43.15 -21.42 2.79
CA ARG A 328 44.53 -20.94 3.00
C ARG A 328 44.66 -19.96 4.17
N LEU A 329 43.72 -19.02 4.34
CA LEU A 329 43.75 -18.06 5.45
C LEU A 329 43.64 -18.75 6.83
N VAL A 330 42.91 -19.86 6.93
CA VAL A 330 42.81 -20.68 8.15
C VAL A 330 43.83 -21.83 8.22
N ASN A 331 44.76 -21.91 7.27
CA ASN A 331 45.79 -22.96 7.15
C ASN A 331 45.25 -24.40 7.04
N ASN A 332 44.04 -24.59 6.50
CA ASN A 332 43.44 -25.91 6.25
C ASN A 332 43.77 -26.39 4.82
N GLU A 333 44.95 -26.99 4.68
CA GLU A 333 45.44 -27.48 3.39
C GLU A 333 44.53 -28.58 2.78
N THR A 334 43.94 -29.44 3.61
CA THR A 334 43.01 -30.50 3.13
C THR A 334 41.76 -29.89 2.46
N ALA A 335 41.18 -28.86 3.07
CA ALA A 335 40.07 -28.13 2.47
C ALA A 335 40.51 -27.36 1.22
N PHE A 336 41.70 -26.74 1.24
CA PHE A 336 42.24 -26.03 0.08
C PHE A 336 42.38 -26.96 -1.14
N GLN A 337 42.91 -28.17 -0.96
CA GLN A 337 43.08 -29.15 -2.04
C GLN A 337 41.73 -29.69 -2.55
N ARG A 338 40.73 -29.93 -1.68
CA ARG A 338 39.35 -30.28 -2.09
C ARG A 338 38.73 -29.20 -2.97
N PHE A 339 38.69 -27.96 -2.49
CA PHE A 339 38.08 -26.86 -3.26
C PHE A 339 38.87 -26.53 -4.52
N ARG A 340 40.19 -26.78 -4.55
CA ARG A 340 41.02 -26.67 -5.75
C ARG A 340 40.59 -27.66 -6.84
N ASP A 341 40.43 -28.93 -6.50
CA ASP A 341 39.98 -29.95 -7.46
C ASP A 341 38.60 -29.60 -8.07
N ILE A 342 37.65 -29.19 -7.21
CA ILE A 342 36.31 -28.76 -7.63
C ILE A 342 36.39 -27.52 -8.54
N LEU A 343 37.20 -26.53 -8.19
CA LEU A 343 37.39 -25.33 -8.99
C LEU A 343 37.98 -25.65 -10.37
N ASP A 344 39.02 -26.47 -10.41
CA ASP A 344 39.74 -26.79 -11.65
C ASP A 344 38.88 -27.68 -12.58
N ARG A 345 38.03 -28.57 -12.03
CA ARG A 345 37.01 -29.32 -12.79
C ARG A 345 35.86 -28.41 -13.26
N GLY A 346 35.18 -27.74 -12.33
CA GLY A 346 33.98 -26.96 -12.61
C GLY A 346 34.23 -25.76 -13.52
N SER A 347 35.41 -25.13 -13.45
CA SER A 347 35.76 -24.04 -14.40
C SER A 347 35.90 -24.57 -15.83
N ALA A 348 36.43 -25.78 -16.01
CA ALA A 348 36.54 -26.42 -17.32
C ALA A 348 35.16 -26.90 -17.82
N ALA A 349 34.28 -27.36 -16.93
CA ALA A 349 32.90 -27.69 -17.24
C ALA A 349 32.10 -26.45 -17.69
N PHE A 350 32.16 -25.35 -16.94
CA PHE A 350 31.41 -24.11 -17.21
C PHE A 350 31.78 -23.54 -18.58
N ASP A 351 33.07 -23.51 -18.89
CA ASP A 351 33.58 -23.06 -20.18
C ASP A 351 33.17 -24.00 -21.33
N LYS A 352 33.14 -25.32 -21.09
CA LYS A 352 32.75 -26.34 -22.09
C LYS A 352 31.25 -26.36 -22.38
N LEU A 353 30.40 -26.15 -21.36
CA LEU A 353 28.95 -26.31 -21.46
C LEU A 353 28.23 -25.03 -21.90
N LEU A 354 28.70 -23.86 -21.44
CA LEU A 354 27.95 -22.61 -21.57
C LEU A 354 28.57 -21.60 -22.55
N TRP A 355 29.88 -21.64 -22.81
CA TRP A 355 30.50 -20.67 -23.72
C TRP A 355 30.17 -20.94 -25.19
N ASN A 356 29.36 -20.07 -25.79
CA ASN A 356 28.92 -20.22 -27.19
C ASN A 356 29.87 -19.61 -28.24
N GLY A 357 30.90 -18.87 -27.80
CA GLY A 357 31.83 -18.15 -28.67
C GLY A 357 31.79 -16.61 -28.51
N GLN A 358 30.73 -16.07 -27.90
CA GLN A 358 30.56 -14.63 -27.64
C GLN A 358 30.17 -14.32 -26.20
N TYR A 359 29.31 -15.14 -25.60
CA TYR A 359 28.80 -15.00 -24.24
C TYR A 359 28.52 -16.38 -23.62
N TYR A 360 28.04 -16.43 -22.38
CA TYR A 360 27.62 -17.66 -21.72
C TYR A 360 26.10 -17.86 -21.90
N ASN A 361 25.71 -19.01 -22.43
CA ASN A 361 24.33 -19.47 -22.53
C ASN A 361 23.65 -19.45 -21.15
N TYR A 362 22.36 -19.14 -21.12
CA TYR A 362 21.52 -19.12 -19.91
C TYR A 362 21.63 -20.44 -19.12
N ASP A 363 21.36 -21.57 -19.79
CA ASP A 363 21.57 -22.91 -19.23
C ASP A 363 22.14 -23.90 -20.27
N SER A 364 22.59 -25.06 -19.79
CA SER A 364 23.15 -26.13 -20.62
C SER A 364 22.11 -27.13 -21.13
N SER A 365 20.81 -26.87 -20.96
CA SER A 365 19.74 -27.85 -21.26
C SER A 365 19.56 -28.13 -22.76
N GLY A 366 20.01 -27.22 -23.62
CA GLY A 366 19.84 -27.30 -25.07
C GLY A 366 18.38 -27.18 -25.54
N ARG A 367 17.47 -26.71 -24.67
CA ARG A 367 16.09 -26.37 -25.00
C ARG A 367 16.01 -25.09 -25.82
N ASP A 368 14.84 -24.84 -26.42
CA ASP A 368 14.53 -23.52 -26.98
C ASP A 368 14.80 -22.44 -25.91
N LEU A 369 15.49 -21.36 -26.31
CA LEU A 369 15.91 -20.24 -25.45
C LEU A 369 17.01 -20.53 -24.40
N SER A 370 17.62 -21.72 -24.38
CA SER A 370 18.82 -21.94 -23.53
C SER A 370 20.01 -21.05 -23.92
N ASN A 371 19.99 -20.49 -25.13
CA ASN A 371 20.95 -19.54 -25.67
C ASN A 371 20.57 -18.06 -25.44
N SER A 372 19.55 -17.75 -24.65
CA SER A 372 19.23 -16.36 -24.27
C SER A 372 20.39 -15.70 -23.53
N VAL A 373 20.62 -14.42 -23.83
CA VAL A 373 21.60 -13.58 -23.16
C VAL A 373 21.00 -13.10 -21.84
N MET A 374 21.46 -13.68 -20.73
CA MET A 374 21.08 -13.24 -19.40
C MET A 374 21.89 -12.02 -18.99
N SER A 375 21.25 -10.97 -18.50
CA SER A 375 21.90 -9.74 -18.00
C SER A 375 22.94 -10.05 -16.90
N ASP A 376 22.60 -11.01 -16.05
CA ASP A 376 23.28 -11.37 -14.81
C ASP A 376 24.26 -12.55 -14.95
N GLN A 377 24.57 -12.97 -16.18
CA GLN A 377 25.46 -14.11 -16.49
C GLN A 377 26.91 -13.99 -15.96
N CYS A 378 27.25 -12.87 -15.32
CA CYS A 378 28.56 -12.57 -14.74
C CYS A 378 28.52 -12.33 -13.22
N ALA A 379 27.40 -12.61 -12.53
CA ALA A 379 27.25 -12.43 -11.08
C ALA A 379 28.37 -13.06 -10.24
N GLY A 380 28.86 -14.24 -10.64
CA GLY A 380 30.03 -14.88 -10.02
C GLY A 380 31.31 -14.05 -10.14
N GLN A 381 31.60 -13.53 -11.33
CA GLN A 381 32.78 -12.69 -11.56
C GLN A 381 32.66 -11.32 -10.88
N TRP A 382 31.46 -10.75 -10.82
CA TRP A 382 31.15 -9.55 -10.02
C TRP A 382 31.55 -9.76 -8.56
N PHE A 383 31.10 -10.86 -7.95
CA PHE A 383 31.41 -11.18 -6.57
C PHE A 383 32.90 -11.45 -6.34
N LEU A 384 33.60 -12.06 -7.30
CA LEU A 384 35.06 -12.20 -7.26
C LEU A 384 35.81 -10.87 -7.40
N ARG A 385 35.28 -9.88 -8.13
CA ARG A 385 35.84 -8.52 -8.20
C ARG A 385 35.64 -7.78 -6.88
N ALA A 386 34.42 -7.77 -6.34
CA ALA A 386 34.11 -7.21 -5.03
C ALA A 386 34.95 -7.83 -3.90
N SER A 387 35.19 -9.15 -3.95
CA SER A 387 36.01 -9.89 -2.98
C SER A 387 37.54 -9.73 -3.19
N GLY A 388 37.98 -9.02 -4.23
CA GLY A 388 39.41 -8.85 -4.54
C GLY A 388 40.12 -10.14 -5.01
N LEU A 389 39.40 -11.08 -5.62
CA LEU A 389 39.89 -12.40 -6.06
C LEU A 389 39.88 -12.62 -7.58
N GLY A 390 39.25 -11.75 -8.37
CA GLY A 390 39.00 -11.96 -9.80
C GLY A 390 40.22 -11.97 -10.76
N ASP A 391 41.46 -11.80 -10.26
CA ASP A 391 42.70 -12.00 -11.03
C ASP A 391 43.69 -12.89 -10.22
N GLY A 392 44.44 -13.77 -10.89
CA GLY A 392 45.55 -14.52 -10.28
C GLY A 392 45.26 -15.99 -9.97
N GLN A 393 45.76 -16.50 -8.84
CA GLN A 393 45.74 -17.95 -8.52
C GLN A 393 44.33 -18.55 -8.30
N PHE A 394 43.27 -17.74 -8.30
CA PHE A 394 41.87 -18.17 -8.09
C PHE A 394 40.96 -17.71 -9.25
N GLN A 395 41.52 -17.63 -10.46
CA GLN A 395 40.75 -17.25 -11.65
C GLN A 395 39.91 -18.42 -12.16
N ALA A 396 38.61 -18.40 -11.88
CA ALA A 396 37.63 -19.30 -12.49
C ALA A 396 37.32 -18.92 -13.95
N PHE A 397 37.19 -17.61 -14.22
CA PHE A 397 36.66 -17.12 -15.50
C PHE A 397 37.75 -16.49 -16.39
N PRO A 398 37.88 -16.91 -17.67
CA PRO A 398 38.80 -16.25 -18.61
C PRO A 398 38.40 -14.80 -18.87
N LYS A 399 39.32 -13.86 -18.61
CA LYS A 399 39.03 -12.41 -18.63
C LYS A 399 38.49 -11.91 -19.97
N GLU A 400 39.02 -12.42 -21.08
CA GLU A 400 38.56 -12.07 -22.43
C GLU A 400 37.10 -12.48 -22.68
N LYS A 401 36.67 -13.62 -22.11
CA LYS A 401 35.30 -14.12 -22.20
C LYS A 401 34.34 -13.29 -21.36
N ILE A 402 34.74 -12.89 -20.15
CA ILE A 402 33.98 -11.94 -19.32
C ILE A 402 33.76 -10.61 -20.06
N CYS A 403 34.81 -10.01 -20.62
CA CYS A 403 34.66 -8.75 -21.36
C CYS A 403 33.75 -8.90 -22.59
N SER A 404 33.78 -10.05 -23.26
CA SER A 404 32.91 -10.36 -24.40
C SER A 404 31.45 -10.60 -23.97
N ALA A 405 31.22 -11.29 -22.85
CA ALA A 405 29.90 -11.50 -22.26
C ALA A 405 29.27 -10.18 -21.82
N LEU A 406 29.99 -9.36 -21.04
CA LEU A 406 29.53 -8.03 -20.62
C LEU A 406 29.23 -7.10 -21.82
N LYS A 407 30.06 -7.17 -22.87
CA LYS A 407 29.80 -6.39 -24.10
C LYS A 407 28.57 -6.90 -24.85
N SER A 408 28.33 -8.21 -24.89
CA SER A 408 27.13 -8.82 -25.46
C SER A 408 25.87 -8.39 -24.70
N VAL A 409 25.91 -8.40 -23.35
CA VAL A 409 24.83 -7.88 -22.49
C VAL A 409 24.58 -6.39 -22.75
N PHE A 410 25.63 -5.58 -22.90
CA PHE A 410 25.45 -4.16 -23.21
C PHE A 410 24.85 -3.93 -24.61
N ASP A 411 25.33 -4.61 -25.65
CA ASP A 411 24.85 -4.39 -27.02
C ASP A 411 23.44 -4.98 -27.25
N LEU A 412 23.06 -6.02 -26.51
CA LEU A 412 21.75 -6.67 -26.59
C LEU A 412 20.82 -6.20 -25.46
N ASN A 413 20.96 -6.70 -24.23
CA ASN A 413 20.05 -6.44 -23.11
C ASN A 413 19.89 -4.95 -22.75
N VAL A 414 20.90 -4.11 -22.99
CA VAL A 414 20.81 -2.64 -22.78
C VAL A 414 20.49 -1.93 -24.09
N MET A 415 21.40 -1.95 -25.08
CA MET A 415 21.30 -1.07 -26.25
C MET A 415 20.16 -1.44 -27.21
N SER A 416 19.78 -2.73 -27.30
CA SER A 416 18.65 -3.16 -28.13
C SER A 416 17.30 -3.04 -27.38
N PHE A 417 17.31 -2.89 -26.05
CA PHE A 417 16.12 -2.67 -25.23
C PHE A 417 15.88 -1.17 -25.01
N ALA A 418 14.78 -0.62 -25.55
CA ALA A 418 14.45 0.81 -25.46
C ALA A 418 15.62 1.78 -25.78
N GLY A 419 16.56 1.37 -26.65
CA GLY A 419 17.75 2.16 -27.00
C GLY A 419 18.76 2.38 -25.86
N GLY A 420 18.73 1.55 -24.82
CA GLY A 420 19.54 1.73 -23.61
C GLY A 420 19.08 2.91 -22.74
N GLN A 421 17.78 3.24 -22.76
CA GLN A 421 17.16 4.26 -21.91
C GLN A 421 16.48 3.68 -20.65
N MET A 422 16.40 2.35 -20.53
CA MET A 422 15.62 1.66 -19.49
C MET A 422 16.41 0.57 -18.74
N GLY A 423 17.72 0.76 -18.55
CA GLY A 423 18.57 -0.26 -17.91
C GLY A 423 18.83 -1.47 -18.81
N ALA A 424 18.88 -2.67 -18.21
CA ALA A 424 19.11 -3.93 -18.90
C ALA A 424 17.93 -4.90 -18.66
N VAL A 425 17.27 -5.39 -19.71
CA VAL A 425 16.25 -6.44 -19.58
C VAL A 425 16.92 -7.78 -19.24
N ASN A 426 16.30 -8.60 -18.39
CA ASN A 426 16.92 -9.78 -17.83
C ASN A 426 17.28 -10.84 -18.87
N GLY A 427 16.37 -11.14 -19.81
CA GLY A 427 16.60 -12.05 -20.91
C GLY A 427 16.46 -11.37 -22.27
N MET A 428 17.47 -11.53 -23.12
CA MET A 428 17.46 -11.02 -24.50
C MET A 428 17.88 -12.13 -25.46
N ARG A 429 17.10 -12.38 -26.52
CA ARG A 429 17.42 -13.41 -27.51
C ARG A 429 18.57 -12.96 -28.42
N PRO A 430 19.34 -13.90 -29.04
CA PRO A 430 20.46 -13.55 -29.91
C PRO A 430 20.10 -12.61 -31.07
N GLU A 431 18.84 -12.61 -31.50
CA GLU A 431 18.29 -11.76 -32.56
C GLU A 431 18.00 -10.32 -32.12
N GLY A 432 18.22 -9.97 -30.84
CA GLY A 432 17.96 -8.63 -30.30
C GLY A 432 16.49 -8.37 -29.96
N VAL A 433 15.73 -9.42 -29.59
CA VAL A 433 14.33 -9.33 -29.16
C VAL A 433 14.21 -9.88 -27.72
N PRO A 434 13.51 -9.20 -26.78
CA PRO A 434 13.40 -9.67 -25.39
C PRO A 434 12.92 -11.12 -25.29
N ASP A 435 13.36 -11.80 -24.23
CA ASP A 435 12.92 -13.15 -23.92
C ASP A 435 11.58 -13.09 -23.16
N HIS A 436 10.55 -13.75 -23.68
CA HIS A 436 9.22 -13.82 -23.05
C HIS A 436 8.89 -15.24 -22.55
N SER A 437 9.90 -16.06 -22.25
CA SER A 437 9.73 -17.38 -21.61
C SER A 437 9.20 -17.28 -20.18
N SER A 438 9.45 -16.15 -19.51
CA SER A 438 8.87 -15.78 -18.22
C SER A 438 8.48 -14.30 -18.23
N VAL A 439 7.67 -13.88 -17.25
CA VAL A 439 7.53 -12.45 -16.92
C VAL A 439 8.89 -11.90 -16.48
N GLN A 440 9.65 -12.67 -15.70
CA GLN A 440 10.94 -12.25 -15.17
C GLN A 440 12.05 -12.12 -16.22
N SER A 441 11.89 -12.71 -17.41
CA SER A 441 12.83 -12.56 -18.52
C SER A 441 12.59 -11.28 -19.33
N ASP A 442 11.35 -10.75 -19.31
CA ASP A 442 10.91 -9.50 -19.97
C ASP A 442 10.93 -8.29 -18.99
N GLU A 443 11.38 -8.52 -17.75
CA GLU A 443 11.59 -7.51 -16.71
C GLU A 443 13.03 -6.97 -16.71
N VAL A 444 13.17 -5.72 -16.25
CA VAL A 444 14.41 -5.08 -15.83
C VAL A 444 14.45 -5.11 -14.31
N TRP A 445 15.38 -5.85 -13.71
CA TRP A 445 15.54 -5.87 -12.25
C TRP A 445 16.52 -4.80 -11.79
N ILE A 446 16.04 -3.82 -11.03
CA ILE A 446 16.79 -2.59 -10.73
C ILE A 446 18.12 -2.89 -10.03
N GLY A 447 18.11 -3.80 -9.05
CA GLY A 447 19.33 -4.21 -8.37
C GLY A 447 20.30 -5.05 -9.21
N VAL A 448 19.79 -5.79 -10.19
CA VAL A 448 20.62 -6.53 -11.16
C VAL A 448 21.31 -5.56 -12.11
N VAL A 449 20.61 -4.50 -12.56
CA VAL A 449 21.20 -3.45 -13.40
C VAL A 449 22.34 -2.73 -12.68
N TYR A 450 22.20 -2.42 -11.39
CA TYR A 450 23.27 -1.80 -10.61
C TYR A 450 24.46 -2.74 -10.35
N GLY A 451 24.22 -4.04 -10.08
CA GLY A 451 25.29 -5.06 -9.99
C GLY A 451 26.04 -5.25 -11.32
N LEU A 452 25.31 -5.31 -12.44
CA LEU A 452 25.86 -5.36 -13.79
C LEU A 452 26.72 -4.11 -14.09
N ALA A 453 26.22 -2.91 -13.78
CA ALA A 453 26.97 -1.67 -13.93
C ALA A 453 28.27 -1.67 -13.10
N ALA A 454 28.21 -2.12 -11.84
CA ALA A 454 29.39 -2.31 -10.99
C ALA A 454 30.40 -3.30 -11.60
N THR A 455 29.92 -4.37 -12.24
CA THR A 455 30.76 -5.36 -12.93
C THR A 455 31.48 -4.76 -14.14
N MET A 456 30.77 -4.00 -14.98
CA MET A 456 31.35 -3.28 -16.11
C MET A 456 32.43 -2.28 -15.65
N ILE A 457 32.17 -1.55 -14.56
CA ILE A 457 33.13 -0.60 -13.96
C ILE A 457 34.38 -1.34 -13.42
N HIS A 458 34.23 -2.46 -12.71
CA HIS A 458 35.36 -3.23 -12.18
C HIS A 458 36.31 -3.78 -13.27
N GLU A 459 35.80 -4.14 -14.46
CA GLU A 459 36.61 -4.74 -15.54
C GLU A 459 37.33 -3.71 -16.44
N VAL A 460 37.26 -2.42 -16.14
CA VAL A 460 37.91 -1.30 -16.87
C VAL A 460 39.44 -1.41 -17.02
N ARG A 461 40.09 -2.40 -16.39
CA ARG A 461 41.55 -2.63 -16.47
C ARG A 461 42.07 -3.19 -17.81
N VAL A 462 41.25 -3.31 -18.87
CA VAL A 462 41.72 -3.65 -20.24
C VAL A 462 40.95 -2.83 -21.29
N ARG A 463 41.70 -2.10 -22.16
CA ARG A 463 41.26 -1.07 -23.13
C ARG A 463 40.89 0.27 -22.49
N GLU A 464 41.42 1.36 -23.05
CA GLU A 464 41.53 2.66 -22.38
C GLU A 464 40.21 3.43 -22.14
N LYS A 465 39.04 2.97 -22.64
CA LYS A 465 37.77 3.75 -22.57
C LYS A 465 36.44 2.99 -22.40
N GLY A 466 36.27 1.80 -22.97
CA GLY A 466 34.93 1.25 -23.26
C GLY A 466 34.45 0.12 -22.36
N MET A 467 34.19 0.42 -21.07
CA MET A 467 33.20 -0.29 -20.22
C MET A 467 32.67 0.61 -19.07
N LEU A 468 33.41 1.67 -18.67
CA LEU A 468 32.96 2.64 -17.66
C LEU A 468 31.75 3.45 -18.14
N GLU A 469 31.74 3.88 -19.39
CA GLU A 469 30.65 4.67 -19.98
C GLU A 469 29.42 3.79 -20.20
N GLU A 470 29.63 2.54 -20.62
CA GLU A 470 28.63 1.50 -20.74
C GLU A 470 27.95 1.18 -19.40
N GLY A 471 28.72 0.97 -18.32
CA GLY A 471 28.20 0.72 -16.98
C GLY A 471 27.42 1.91 -16.41
N LEU A 472 27.97 3.13 -16.52
CA LEU A 472 27.29 4.35 -16.08
C LEU A 472 25.98 4.60 -16.85
N ARG A 473 25.97 4.43 -18.18
CA ARG A 473 24.76 4.56 -19.01
C ARG A 473 23.70 3.52 -18.65
N THR A 474 24.12 2.29 -18.38
CA THR A 474 23.25 1.18 -17.98
C THR A 474 22.52 1.51 -16.67
N ALA A 475 23.24 2.03 -15.68
CA ALA A 475 22.64 2.52 -14.44
C ALA A 475 21.80 3.80 -14.63
N GLU A 476 22.25 4.76 -15.44
CA GLU A 476 21.54 6.03 -15.67
C GLU A 476 20.17 5.82 -16.32
N GLY A 477 20.06 4.95 -17.33
CA GLY A 477 18.76 4.62 -17.94
C GLY A 477 17.78 4.00 -16.94
N CYS A 478 18.28 3.17 -16.03
CA CYS A 478 17.46 2.58 -14.97
C CYS A 478 16.99 3.63 -13.97
N TYR A 479 17.91 4.47 -13.46
CA TYR A 479 17.59 5.59 -12.58
C TYR A 479 16.54 6.50 -13.22
N ARG A 480 16.77 6.98 -14.45
CA ARG A 480 15.82 7.89 -15.14
C ARG A 480 14.46 7.25 -15.34
N THR A 481 14.40 5.96 -15.62
CA THR A 481 13.12 5.26 -15.77
C THR A 481 12.35 5.24 -14.46
N VAL A 482 12.96 4.80 -13.35
CA VAL A 482 12.30 4.74 -12.03
C VAL A 482 11.98 6.14 -11.50
N TRP A 483 12.96 7.04 -11.48
CA TRP A 483 12.89 8.32 -10.79
C TRP A 483 12.20 9.42 -11.61
N GLU A 484 12.45 9.51 -12.91
CA GLU A 484 11.97 10.62 -13.76
C GLU A 484 10.74 10.24 -14.61
N ARG A 485 10.65 8.99 -15.09
CA ARG A 485 9.51 8.51 -15.92
C ARG A 485 8.39 7.85 -15.12
N LEU A 486 8.72 7.09 -14.07
CA LEU A 486 7.73 6.36 -13.25
C LEU A 486 7.39 7.06 -11.92
N GLY A 487 8.21 8.02 -11.47
CA GLY A 487 7.95 8.78 -10.23
C GLY A 487 8.13 7.97 -8.94
N MET A 488 8.95 6.91 -8.96
CA MET A 488 9.07 5.93 -7.88
C MET A 488 10.23 6.21 -6.91
N ALA A 489 10.69 7.46 -6.83
CA ALA A 489 11.62 7.90 -5.80
C ALA A 489 11.07 7.58 -4.39
N PHE A 490 11.90 7.00 -3.52
CA PHE A 490 11.53 6.53 -2.17
C PHE A 490 10.43 5.44 -2.13
N GLN A 491 10.21 4.76 -3.26
CA GLN A 491 9.36 3.56 -3.36
C GLN A 491 9.88 2.56 -4.40
N THR A 492 11.18 2.65 -4.71
CA THR A 492 11.89 1.90 -5.77
C THR A 492 11.49 0.42 -5.79
N PRO A 493 10.93 -0.09 -6.90
CA PRO A 493 10.49 -1.47 -6.99
C PRO A 493 11.65 -2.47 -7.16
N GLU A 494 11.34 -3.76 -7.18
CA GLU A 494 12.23 -4.80 -7.71
C GLU A 494 12.43 -4.61 -9.22
N ALA A 495 11.31 -4.54 -9.96
CA ALA A 495 11.29 -4.75 -11.39
C ALA A 495 10.31 -3.82 -12.14
N TYR A 496 10.56 -3.64 -13.44
CA TYR A 496 9.60 -3.11 -14.41
C TYR A 496 9.86 -3.65 -15.84
N CYS A 497 8.87 -3.59 -16.72
CA CYS A 497 9.02 -3.94 -18.15
C CYS A 497 9.04 -2.68 -19.05
N GLU A 498 9.25 -2.84 -20.37
CA GLU A 498 9.34 -1.73 -21.35
C GLU A 498 8.14 -0.75 -21.29
N LYS A 499 6.95 -1.29 -20.97
CA LYS A 499 5.69 -0.54 -20.87
C LYS A 499 5.62 0.36 -19.63
N GLY A 500 6.50 0.16 -18.64
CA GLY A 500 6.47 0.86 -17.36
C GLY A 500 5.56 0.22 -16.30
N ILE A 501 5.03 -0.99 -16.57
CA ILE A 501 4.42 -1.82 -15.53
C ILE A 501 5.54 -2.32 -14.61
N TYR A 502 5.33 -2.25 -13.29
CA TYR A 502 6.30 -2.53 -12.25
C TYR A 502 5.80 -3.63 -11.30
N ARG A 503 6.70 -4.17 -10.47
CA ARG A 503 6.40 -5.20 -9.47
C ARG A 503 7.17 -4.95 -8.17
N SER A 504 6.50 -5.13 -7.03
CA SER A 504 7.07 -5.08 -5.69
C SER A 504 7.72 -3.75 -5.31
N LEU A 505 6.88 -2.75 -5.04
CA LEU A 505 7.29 -1.42 -4.55
C LEU A 505 8.04 -1.49 -3.21
N ALA A 506 8.95 -0.53 -3.05
CA ALA A 506 9.89 -0.41 -1.93
C ALA A 506 10.61 -1.73 -1.63
N TYR A 507 11.73 -1.94 -2.32
CA TYR A 507 12.44 -3.21 -2.38
C TYR A 507 13.91 -3.13 -1.95
N MET A 508 14.49 -4.24 -1.49
CA MET A 508 15.86 -4.26 -0.95
C MET A 508 16.96 -4.31 -2.03
N ARG A 509 16.71 -4.98 -3.16
CA ARG A 509 17.73 -5.23 -4.22
C ARG A 509 18.38 -3.95 -4.79
N PRO A 510 17.68 -2.80 -4.98
CA PRO A 510 18.25 -1.53 -5.41
C PRO A 510 19.44 -0.99 -4.59
N LEU A 511 19.59 -1.37 -3.31
CA LEU A 511 20.73 -0.99 -2.46
C LEU A 511 22.11 -1.42 -3.05
N SER A 512 22.11 -2.34 -4.00
CA SER A 512 23.26 -2.73 -4.83
C SER A 512 23.90 -1.59 -5.62
N ILE A 513 23.29 -0.41 -5.74
CA ILE A 513 23.98 0.79 -6.26
C ILE A 513 25.28 1.09 -5.51
N TRP A 514 25.39 0.71 -4.23
CA TRP A 514 26.64 0.81 -3.47
C TRP A 514 27.76 -0.09 -4.00
N ALA A 515 27.45 -1.14 -4.75
CA ALA A 515 28.47 -1.91 -5.48
C ALA A 515 29.12 -1.10 -6.61
N MET A 516 28.40 -0.17 -7.24
CA MET A 516 29.01 0.75 -8.21
C MET A 516 30.02 1.67 -7.51
N GLN A 517 29.75 2.08 -6.27
CA GLN A 517 30.67 2.91 -5.50
C GLN A 517 31.95 2.13 -5.18
N LEU A 518 31.83 0.88 -4.69
CA LEU A 518 32.98 -0.01 -4.50
C LEU A 518 33.78 -0.21 -5.79
N ALA A 519 33.11 -0.33 -6.94
CA ALA A 519 33.74 -0.49 -8.24
C ALA A 519 34.51 0.77 -8.69
N LEU A 520 34.00 1.96 -8.40
CA LEU A 520 34.69 3.23 -8.63
C LEU A 520 35.90 3.39 -7.69
N ASP A 521 35.74 3.15 -6.39
CA ASP A 521 36.78 3.34 -5.37
C ASP A 521 37.95 2.35 -5.50
N THR A 522 37.72 1.15 -6.03
CA THR A 522 38.74 0.11 -6.26
C THR A 522 39.36 0.14 -7.66
N SER A 523 38.83 0.98 -8.55
CA SER A 523 39.39 1.21 -9.88
C SER A 523 40.60 2.17 -9.83
N PRO A 524 41.64 1.95 -10.65
CA PRO A 524 42.82 2.80 -10.61
C PRO A 524 42.50 4.20 -11.19
N PRO A 525 43.00 5.29 -10.58
CA PRO A 525 42.72 6.65 -11.04
C PRO A 525 43.28 6.92 -12.44
N ARG A 526 42.59 7.77 -13.21
CA ARG A 526 42.82 7.99 -14.66
C ARG A 526 44.22 8.51 -15.04
N ASP A 527 44.97 9.10 -14.11
CA ASP A 527 46.15 9.92 -14.42
C ASP A 527 47.52 9.26 -14.17
N GLN A 528 47.60 7.93 -14.11
CA GLN A 528 48.88 7.19 -14.10
C GLN A 528 49.03 6.18 -15.24
N ALA A 529 48.95 6.70 -16.48
CA ALA A 529 49.54 6.00 -17.62
C ALA A 529 51.06 5.83 -17.40
N PRO A 530 51.63 4.62 -17.53
CA PRO A 530 53.06 4.41 -17.30
C PRO A 530 53.87 5.14 -18.39
N GLN A 531 54.72 6.09 -17.97
CA GLN A 531 55.64 6.74 -18.91
C GLN A 531 56.54 5.70 -19.57
N THR A 532 56.43 5.55 -20.88
CA THR A 532 57.27 4.66 -21.66
C THR A 532 58.70 5.21 -21.72
N THR A 533 59.54 4.78 -20.79
CA THR A 533 60.96 5.15 -20.72
C THR A 533 61.72 4.62 -21.94
N THR A 534 61.76 5.40 -23.01
CA THR A 534 62.45 5.06 -24.26
C THR A 534 63.94 4.82 -24.01
N THR A 535 64.39 3.58 -24.26
CA THR A 535 65.75 3.12 -23.95
C THR A 535 66.81 3.74 -24.87
N ASN A 536 67.33 4.91 -24.51
CA ASN A 536 68.52 5.48 -25.16
C ASN A 536 69.78 4.72 -24.70
N ILE A 537 70.48 4.08 -25.64
CA ILE A 537 71.71 3.32 -25.37
C ILE A 537 72.92 4.26 -25.40
N SER A 538 73.48 4.58 -24.23
CA SER A 538 74.84 5.13 -24.13
C SER A 538 75.52 4.81 -22.79
N THR A 539 76.39 3.79 -22.81
CA THR A 539 77.70 3.72 -22.10
C THR A 539 77.84 4.30 -20.68
N ILE A 540 77.98 3.43 -19.65
CA ILE A 540 79.25 3.17 -18.90
C ILE A 540 79.04 2.32 -17.61
N GLN A 541 79.92 1.31 -17.46
CA GLN A 541 80.42 0.58 -16.27
C GLN A 541 79.53 0.35 -15.01
N ALA A 542 79.50 -0.91 -14.56
CA ALA A 542 79.10 -1.35 -13.21
C ALA A 542 80.17 -1.05 -12.14
N PRO A 543 79.86 -1.20 -10.83
CA PRO A 543 80.23 -2.48 -10.20
C PRO A 543 79.34 -2.98 -9.01
N LYS A 544 79.27 -4.33 -8.88
CA LYS A 544 79.35 -5.14 -7.64
C LYS A 544 78.32 -4.95 -6.49
N THR A 545 77.49 -5.96 -6.17
CA THR A 545 77.65 -6.98 -5.07
C THR A 545 77.93 -6.39 -3.67
N THR A 546 77.20 -6.70 -2.60
CA THR A 546 77.12 -8.01 -1.87
C THR A 546 75.89 -8.04 -0.93
N THR A 547 74.94 -9.00 -0.94
CA THR A 547 74.89 -10.42 -0.45
C THR A 547 74.66 -10.66 1.07
N THR A 548 73.57 -11.41 1.36
CA THR A 548 73.30 -12.33 2.51
C THR A 548 72.87 -11.71 3.89
N PRO A 549 72.32 -12.48 4.89
CA PRO A 549 70.86 -12.58 5.09
C PRO A 549 70.37 -12.44 6.57
N ALA A 550 69.12 -12.90 6.81
CA ALA A 550 68.53 -13.59 7.99
C ALA A 550 69.39 -13.78 9.28
N ASP A 551 68.81 -13.83 10.49
CA ASP A 551 67.73 -14.76 10.87
C ASP A 551 67.14 -14.49 12.29
N GLN A 552 66.20 -15.33 12.73
CA GLN A 552 65.69 -15.54 14.11
C GLN A 552 64.59 -14.63 14.71
N ALA A 553 63.66 -15.31 15.37
CA ALA A 553 62.72 -14.88 16.42
C ALA A 553 62.81 -15.92 17.57
N PRO A 554 61.94 -15.96 18.61
CA PRO A 554 61.02 -14.97 19.18
C PRO A 554 61.27 -14.75 20.71
N GLN A 555 60.48 -13.90 21.39
CA GLN A 555 59.87 -14.25 22.71
C GLN A 555 58.89 -13.21 23.30
N THR A 556 58.11 -13.72 24.26
CA THR A 556 57.17 -13.13 25.22
C THR A 556 57.72 -11.94 26.05
N THR A 557 56.97 -11.14 26.81
CA THR A 557 55.75 -11.41 27.63
C THR A 557 55.00 -10.10 28.02
N THR A 558 53.76 -10.23 28.53
CA THR A 558 52.93 -9.30 29.37
C THR A 558 53.63 -8.09 30.03
N THR A 559 53.04 -6.89 30.15
CA THR A 559 51.92 -6.55 31.08
C THR A 559 51.20 -5.20 30.81
N THR A 560 49.95 -5.08 31.28
CA THR A 560 49.15 -3.85 31.57
C THR A 560 49.26 -3.46 33.07
N PRO A 561 48.63 -2.39 33.63
CA PRO A 561 47.79 -1.30 33.06
C PRO A 561 48.13 0.15 33.55
N ALA A 562 47.22 1.09 33.26
CA ALA A 562 46.74 2.23 34.09
C ALA A 562 47.04 3.67 33.66
N ASP A 563 45.96 4.46 33.54
CA ASP A 563 45.69 5.87 33.88
C ASP A 563 46.87 6.88 33.91
N GLN A 564 46.79 8.09 33.32
CA GLN A 564 45.82 9.14 33.66
C GLN A 564 45.74 10.25 32.58
N ALA A 565 44.60 10.94 32.53
CA ALA A 565 44.44 12.30 31.97
C ALA A 565 44.25 13.29 33.14
N PRO A 566 44.10 14.63 32.94
CA PRO A 566 44.19 15.43 31.71
C PRO A 566 45.14 16.65 31.85
N GLN A 567 45.24 17.50 30.81
CA GLN A 567 44.91 18.95 30.94
C GLN A 567 44.93 19.72 29.61
N THR A 568 44.20 20.85 29.62
CA THR A 568 44.12 21.92 28.61
C THR A 568 45.48 22.63 28.43
N THR A 569 45.74 23.53 27.45
CA THR A 569 45.09 24.86 27.31
C THR A 569 45.58 25.62 26.06
N THR A 570 44.69 26.44 25.46
CA THR A 570 44.94 27.61 24.56
C THR A 570 45.68 27.46 23.21
N ILE A 571 45.09 28.09 22.19
CA ILE A 571 45.71 28.52 20.92
C ILE A 571 45.43 30.05 20.76
N PRO A 572 46.40 30.88 20.32
CA PRO A 572 46.20 32.32 20.09
C PRO A 572 45.67 32.67 18.68
N THR A 573 45.26 33.94 18.48
CA THR A 573 44.56 34.48 17.30
C THR A 573 45.44 35.07 16.19
N ASP A 574 44.78 35.40 15.07
CA ASP A 574 45.20 36.24 13.93
C ASP A 574 46.28 35.63 12.99
N GLN A 575 46.26 35.84 11.67
CA GLN A 575 45.78 36.99 10.87
C GLN A 575 45.10 36.59 9.54
N ALA A 576 44.42 37.55 8.90
CA ALA A 576 43.84 37.43 7.55
C ALA A 576 44.47 38.44 6.57
N PRO A 577 44.47 38.16 5.24
CA PRO A 577 44.69 39.19 4.22
C PRO A 577 43.52 39.35 3.23
N GLN A 578 42.88 40.51 3.32
CA GLN A 578 42.22 41.34 2.29
C GLN A 578 42.01 40.79 0.85
N THR A 579 40.72 40.68 0.49
CA THR A 579 40.06 41.25 -0.71
C THR A 579 40.83 41.47 -2.02
N THR A 580 40.26 41.01 -3.14
CA THR A 580 40.21 41.82 -4.38
C THR A 580 38.90 41.54 -5.13
N THR A 581 38.17 42.62 -5.50
CA THR A 581 36.86 42.54 -6.18
C THR A 581 36.99 42.98 -7.62
N THR A 582 36.45 42.21 -8.58
CA THR A 582 36.39 42.60 -9.99
C THR A 582 35.01 42.31 -10.56
N THR A 583 34.30 43.35 -10.99
CA THR A 583 32.92 43.27 -11.51
C THR A 583 32.90 43.65 -12.98
N THR A 584 32.37 42.80 -13.87
CA THR A 584 32.21 43.15 -15.29
C THR A 584 30.96 42.51 -15.93
N THR A 585 29.90 43.33 -15.99
CA THR A 585 28.83 43.41 -17.01
C THR A 585 28.51 42.23 -17.95
N THR A 586 27.21 41.90 -17.96
CA THR A 586 26.46 41.22 -19.02
C THR A 586 26.64 41.85 -20.42
N PRO A 587 26.38 41.07 -21.48
CA PRO A 587 25.47 41.51 -22.55
C PRO A 587 24.35 40.48 -22.82
N ALA A 588 23.24 40.96 -23.38
CA ALA A 588 22.03 40.17 -23.67
C ALA A 588 21.86 39.84 -25.17
N ASP A 589 20.75 39.16 -25.49
CA ASP A 589 20.20 38.85 -26.81
C ASP A 589 21.03 37.96 -27.76
N GLN A 590 20.52 36.74 -27.99
CA GLN A 590 19.64 36.49 -29.14
C GLN A 590 18.94 35.13 -29.05
N ALA A 591 17.68 35.05 -29.48
CA ALA A 591 16.90 33.82 -29.56
C ALA A 591 16.80 33.33 -31.02
N PRO A 592 17.03 32.04 -31.32
CA PRO A 592 16.75 31.47 -32.63
C PRO A 592 15.30 31.00 -32.76
N GLN A 593 14.66 31.29 -33.90
CA GLN A 593 13.38 30.70 -34.29
C GLN A 593 13.61 29.35 -35.00
N THR A 594 12.74 28.36 -34.76
CA THR A 594 12.68 27.12 -35.57
C THR A 594 11.25 26.76 -35.95
N THR A 595 10.83 27.28 -37.11
CA THR A 595 9.95 26.64 -38.11
C THR A 595 8.96 25.57 -37.64
N THR A 596 7.67 25.94 -37.60
CA THR A 596 6.55 25.02 -37.73
C THR A 596 6.53 24.37 -39.12
N THR A 597 6.41 23.05 -39.20
CA THR A 597 6.20 22.32 -40.46
C THR A 597 4.99 21.40 -40.32
N THR A 598 3.97 21.63 -41.15
CA THR A 598 2.79 20.76 -41.33
C THR A 598 2.88 20.01 -42.67
N ILE A 599 1.84 19.22 -43.03
CA ILE A 599 1.66 18.40 -44.25
C ILE A 599 2.11 16.93 -44.07
N PRO A 600 1.28 15.91 -44.39
CA PRO A 600 -0.19 15.88 -44.49
C PRO A 600 -0.85 14.68 -43.75
N THR A 601 -2.17 14.60 -43.79
CA THR A 601 -2.91 13.33 -43.64
C THR A 601 -2.67 12.41 -44.84
N ASP A 602 -2.52 11.10 -44.63
CA ASP A 602 -2.62 10.10 -45.70
C ASP A 602 -3.62 8.98 -45.33
N GLN A 603 -4.07 8.21 -46.32
CA GLN A 603 -5.29 7.42 -46.26
C GLN A 603 -5.04 5.95 -45.86
N GLY A 604 -5.98 5.38 -45.11
CA GLY A 604 -5.93 3.97 -44.72
C GLY A 604 -6.21 3.01 -45.90
N PRO A 605 -5.55 1.84 -45.98
CA PRO A 605 -5.81 0.86 -47.01
C PRO A 605 -7.09 0.06 -46.70
N GLN A 606 -8.03 0.03 -47.64
CA GLN A 606 -9.09 -1.00 -47.66
C GLN A 606 -8.49 -2.32 -48.16
N THR A 607 -8.71 -3.42 -47.44
CA THR A 607 -8.39 -4.79 -47.91
C THR A 607 -9.63 -5.69 -47.92
N THR A 608 -10.32 -5.56 -49.04
CA THR A 608 -11.25 -6.50 -49.70
C THR A 608 -11.31 -7.93 -49.14
N THR A 609 -12.46 -8.33 -48.60
CA THR A 609 -12.90 -9.74 -48.57
C THR A 609 -13.29 -10.19 -49.98
N ILE A 610 -13.03 -11.46 -50.37
CA ILE A 610 -14.03 -12.48 -50.82
C ILE A 610 -13.38 -13.92 -50.66
N PRO A 611 -13.95 -15.11 -51.03
CA PRO A 611 -14.16 -16.16 -50.02
C PRO A 611 -13.68 -17.60 -50.36
N THR A 612 -13.83 -18.52 -49.41
CA THR A 612 -13.90 -19.99 -49.65
C THR A 612 -15.05 -20.65 -48.86
N LYS A 613 -15.45 -21.88 -49.26
CA LYS A 613 -16.77 -22.48 -48.94
C LYS A 613 -16.77 -23.57 -47.87
N THR A 614 -17.96 -23.77 -47.30
CA THR A 614 -18.36 -24.71 -46.24
C THR A 614 -18.36 -26.20 -46.60
N LYS A 615 -18.16 -27.04 -45.56
CA LYS A 615 -18.68 -28.42 -45.32
C LYS A 615 -18.37 -28.79 -43.85
N GLY A 616 -19.26 -29.32 -43.01
CA GLY A 616 -20.72 -29.42 -43.10
C GLY A 616 -21.33 -30.42 -42.09
N GLU A 617 -22.18 -29.93 -41.16
CA GLU A 617 -23.22 -30.65 -40.38
C GLU A 617 -22.81 -31.81 -39.42
N PRO A 618 -23.70 -32.28 -38.50
CA PRO A 618 -25.10 -31.91 -38.24
C PRO A 618 -25.40 -31.31 -36.85
N GLY A 619 -26.54 -30.62 -36.71
CA GLY A 619 -26.88 -29.82 -35.52
C GLY A 619 -27.77 -30.48 -34.46
N GLN A 620 -28.08 -29.70 -33.42
CA GLN A 620 -29.19 -29.90 -32.49
C GLN A 620 -30.03 -28.61 -32.36
N LYS A 621 -31.21 -28.72 -31.73
CA LYS A 621 -32.29 -27.73 -31.81
C LYS A 621 -31.98 -26.45 -31.02
N GLU A 622 -32.28 -25.32 -31.63
CA GLU A 622 -32.44 -24.05 -30.91
C GLU A 622 -33.73 -24.06 -30.09
N SER A 623 -33.64 -23.59 -28.85
CA SER A 623 -34.74 -22.95 -28.12
C SER A 623 -34.50 -21.45 -28.14
N GLN A 624 -35.53 -20.66 -28.45
CA GLN A 624 -35.44 -19.19 -28.46
C GLN A 624 -35.40 -18.64 -27.03
N ASP A 625 -35.26 -17.32 -26.91
CA ASP A 625 -35.28 -16.52 -25.67
C ASP A 625 -34.01 -16.57 -24.78
N GLN A 626 -32.90 -16.04 -25.31
CA GLN A 626 -31.87 -15.35 -24.52
C GLN A 626 -31.49 -14.02 -25.20
N VAL A 627 -31.30 -12.96 -24.40
CA VAL A 627 -30.84 -11.65 -24.89
C VAL A 627 -29.41 -11.79 -25.42
N HIS A 628 -29.17 -11.42 -26.68
CA HIS A 628 -27.89 -11.68 -27.33
C HIS A 628 -26.72 -10.90 -26.69
N ILE A 629 -25.86 -11.63 -25.96
CA ILE A 629 -24.54 -11.20 -25.43
C ILE A 629 -23.69 -10.46 -26.49
N HIS A 630 -23.90 -10.71 -27.79
CA HIS A 630 -23.24 -10.02 -28.89
C HIS A 630 -23.44 -8.49 -28.93
N SER A 631 -24.47 -7.92 -28.29
CA SER A 631 -24.75 -6.48 -28.31
C SER A 631 -23.90 -5.62 -27.36
N LEU A 632 -23.43 -6.18 -26.24
CA LEU A 632 -22.75 -5.42 -25.19
C LEU A 632 -21.33 -4.97 -25.60
N PRO A 633 -20.82 -3.82 -25.11
CA PRO A 633 -19.48 -3.32 -25.45
C PRO A 633 -18.34 -4.29 -25.13
N SER A 634 -17.25 -4.22 -25.91
CA SER A 634 -16.04 -5.01 -25.66
C SER A 634 -15.34 -4.64 -24.35
N TRP A 635 -15.32 -3.36 -23.98
CA TRP A 635 -14.75 -2.89 -22.71
C TRP A 635 -15.48 -3.51 -21.51
N TYR A 636 -16.82 -3.60 -21.58
CA TYR A 636 -17.64 -4.16 -20.50
C TYR A 636 -17.35 -5.65 -20.31
N LYS A 637 -17.25 -6.40 -21.41
CA LYS A 637 -16.88 -7.83 -21.39
C LYS A 637 -15.46 -8.05 -20.84
N SER A 638 -14.50 -7.20 -21.24
CA SER A 638 -13.13 -7.22 -20.72
C SER A 638 -13.14 -7.08 -19.20
N ALA A 639 -13.80 -6.04 -18.69
CA ALA A 639 -13.93 -5.79 -17.26
C ALA A 639 -14.66 -6.93 -16.52
N LEU A 640 -15.86 -7.31 -16.97
CA LEU A 640 -16.71 -8.30 -16.29
C LEU A 640 -15.99 -9.64 -16.07
N PHE A 641 -15.24 -10.13 -17.06
CA PHE A 641 -14.49 -11.37 -16.93
C PHE A 641 -13.14 -11.18 -16.21
N ASN A 642 -12.41 -10.10 -16.48
CA ASN A 642 -11.06 -9.98 -15.95
C ASN A 642 -11.02 -9.52 -14.48
N GLU A 643 -11.97 -8.70 -14.00
CA GLU A 643 -12.03 -8.29 -12.58
C GLU A 643 -12.23 -9.51 -11.64
N LEU A 644 -12.67 -10.67 -12.17
CA LEU A 644 -12.73 -11.95 -11.42
C LEU A 644 -11.36 -12.46 -10.95
N TYR A 645 -10.24 -11.95 -11.47
CA TYR A 645 -8.90 -12.35 -11.03
C TYR A 645 -8.76 -12.28 -9.50
N PHE A 646 -9.38 -11.28 -8.88
CA PHE A 646 -9.30 -11.03 -7.45
C PHE A 646 -9.96 -12.13 -6.59
N VAL A 647 -10.84 -12.97 -7.16
CA VAL A 647 -11.38 -14.15 -6.46
C VAL A 647 -10.30 -15.20 -6.19
N VAL A 648 -9.18 -15.15 -6.92
CA VAL A 648 -7.98 -15.99 -6.71
C VAL A 648 -6.85 -15.17 -6.08
N ASP A 649 -6.51 -14.03 -6.69
CA ASP A 649 -5.31 -13.25 -6.34
C ASP A 649 -5.51 -12.36 -5.10
N GLY A 650 -6.75 -12.24 -4.60
CA GLY A 650 -7.11 -11.57 -3.35
C GLY A 650 -6.70 -12.32 -2.08
N GLY A 651 -5.56 -13.03 -2.11
CA GLY A 651 -5.06 -13.80 -0.97
C GLY A 651 -6.03 -14.90 -0.50
N THR A 652 -6.76 -15.51 -1.43
CA THR A 652 -7.90 -16.39 -1.13
C THR A 652 -7.51 -17.64 -0.34
N VAL A 653 -8.21 -17.86 0.78
CA VAL A 653 -8.09 -19.02 1.66
C VAL A 653 -9.38 -19.84 1.58
N TRP A 654 -9.24 -21.11 1.26
CA TRP A 654 -10.35 -22.06 1.18
C TRP A 654 -9.95 -23.34 1.94
N THR A 655 -10.64 -23.68 3.02
CA THR A 655 -10.24 -24.75 3.94
C THR A 655 -11.39 -25.68 4.33
N GLU A 656 -11.09 -26.98 4.39
CA GLU A 656 -12.00 -27.98 4.96
C GLU A 656 -12.28 -27.71 6.45
N LEU A 657 -13.44 -28.16 6.94
CA LEU A 657 -13.87 -27.94 8.31
C LEU A 657 -13.48 -29.14 9.21
N PRO A 658 -12.70 -28.96 10.30
CA PRO A 658 -12.38 -30.04 11.23
C PRO A 658 -13.64 -30.63 11.91
N GLU A 659 -13.67 -31.95 12.09
CA GLU A 659 -14.87 -32.70 12.54
C GLU A 659 -15.48 -32.18 13.85
N ASP A 660 -14.66 -31.71 14.79
CA ASP A 660 -15.09 -31.22 16.12
C ASP A 660 -15.46 -29.72 16.17
N SER A 661 -15.33 -28.97 15.07
CA SER A 661 -15.43 -27.50 15.12
C SER A 661 -16.86 -26.95 15.04
N ASP A 662 -17.13 -25.87 15.78
CA ASP A 662 -18.45 -25.21 15.85
C ASP A 662 -18.42 -23.87 15.09
N VAL A 663 -19.49 -23.57 14.33
CA VAL A 663 -19.74 -22.29 13.66
C VAL A 663 -21.01 -21.58 14.14
N SER A 664 -21.75 -22.14 15.11
CA SER A 664 -22.97 -21.54 15.66
C SER A 664 -22.73 -20.39 16.65
N GLY A 665 -21.46 -20.08 16.96
CA GLY A 665 -21.10 -19.09 17.99
C GLY A 665 -21.43 -19.52 19.42
N GLY A 666 -21.85 -20.78 19.64
CA GLY A 666 -22.18 -21.36 20.94
C GLY A 666 -23.67 -21.36 21.31
N LEU A 667 -24.54 -20.76 20.49
CA LEU A 667 -26.00 -20.84 20.66
C LEU A 667 -26.58 -21.92 19.74
N ARG A 668 -27.25 -22.90 20.34
CA ARG A 668 -27.72 -24.11 19.64
C ARG A 668 -29.07 -23.89 18.96
N SER A 669 -29.37 -24.75 17.99
CA SER A 669 -30.65 -24.74 17.26
C SER A 669 -31.89 -24.98 18.13
N GLU A 670 -31.74 -25.53 19.35
CA GLU A 670 -32.83 -25.68 20.31
C GLU A 670 -33.27 -24.33 20.92
N ASP A 671 -32.38 -23.33 20.96
CA ASP A 671 -32.64 -21.96 21.44
C ASP A 671 -32.92 -20.96 20.28
N GLY A 672 -33.01 -21.45 19.04
CA GLY A 672 -33.14 -20.62 17.84
C GLY A 672 -31.81 -20.12 17.24
N GLY A 673 -30.68 -20.68 17.67
CA GLY A 673 -29.36 -20.45 17.07
C GLY A 673 -29.13 -21.25 15.78
N LEU A 674 -27.94 -21.09 15.19
CA LEU A 674 -27.53 -21.81 13.98
C LEU A 674 -27.26 -23.31 14.26
N PRO A 675 -27.30 -24.17 13.23
CA PRO A 675 -26.71 -25.50 13.32
C PRO A 675 -25.20 -25.38 13.62
N ALA A 676 -24.67 -26.20 14.54
CA ALA A 676 -23.26 -26.18 14.91
C ALA A 676 -22.29 -26.41 13.72
N GLN A 677 -22.74 -27.16 12.71
CA GLN A 677 -22.09 -27.30 11.41
C GLN A 677 -23.17 -27.38 10.31
N PRO A 678 -23.54 -26.27 9.65
CA PRO A 678 -24.48 -26.25 8.54
C PRO A 678 -24.01 -27.14 7.38
N ALA A 679 -24.95 -27.79 6.69
CA ALA A 679 -24.62 -28.75 5.63
C ALA A 679 -23.74 -28.15 4.52
N ILE A 680 -23.93 -26.87 4.21
CA ILE A 680 -23.17 -26.17 3.16
C ILE A 680 -21.71 -25.88 3.57
N ILE A 681 -21.46 -25.60 4.86
CA ILE A 681 -20.11 -25.48 5.42
C ILE A 681 -19.42 -26.85 5.49
N LYS A 682 -20.17 -27.94 5.71
CA LYS A 682 -19.62 -29.30 5.59
C LYS A 682 -19.26 -29.68 4.14
N GLU A 683 -20.07 -29.25 3.17
CA GLU A 683 -19.87 -29.59 1.74
C GLU A 683 -18.80 -28.72 1.06
N TYR A 684 -18.63 -27.46 1.48
CA TYR A 684 -17.70 -26.50 0.86
C TYR A 684 -16.61 -25.96 1.78
N GLY A 685 -16.59 -26.28 3.07
CA GLY A 685 -15.61 -25.70 3.99
C GLY A 685 -15.79 -24.19 4.20
N ARG A 686 -14.81 -23.55 4.85
CA ARG A 686 -14.78 -22.08 5.03
C ARG A 686 -14.07 -21.42 3.86
N PHE A 687 -14.60 -20.28 3.43
CA PHE A 687 -14.05 -19.48 2.32
C PHE A 687 -13.82 -18.04 2.75
N ALA A 688 -12.61 -17.55 2.51
CA ALA A 688 -12.22 -16.19 2.84
C ALA A 688 -11.29 -15.59 1.78
N TYR A 689 -11.45 -14.30 1.52
CA TYR A 689 -10.57 -13.53 0.64
C TYR A 689 -10.36 -12.13 1.22
N LEU A 690 -9.22 -11.52 0.93
CA LEU A 690 -8.82 -10.23 1.48
C LEU A 690 -9.66 -9.09 0.90
N GLU A 691 -9.78 -8.02 1.66
CA GLU A 691 -10.29 -6.73 1.20
C GLU A 691 -9.36 -6.08 0.17
N GLY A 692 -8.05 -6.10 0.43
CA GLY A 692 -7.01 -5.76 -0.54
C GLY A 692 -5.60 -6.08 -0.05
N GLN A 693 -4.58 -5.82 -0.89
CA GLN A 693 -3.18 -6.15 -0.55
C GLN A 693 -2.59 -5.25 0.55
N GLU A 694 -3.05 -4.00 0.65
CA GLU A 694 -2.76 -3.09 1.76
C GLU A 694 -3.61 -3.42 2.99
N TYR A 695 -4.94 -3.53 2.81
CA TYR A 695 -5.90 -3.78 3.89
C TYR A 695 -6.14 -5.29 4.03
N ARG A 696 -5.22 -5.97 4.70
CA ARG A 696 -5.20 -7.43 4.84
C ARG A 696 -6.21 -7.95 5.89
N MET A 697 -7.48 -7.63 5.68
CA MET A 697 -8.63 -8.10 6.45
C MET A 697 -9.46 -9.05 5.59
N TYR A 698 -9.88 -10.19 6.14
CA TYR A 698 -10.64 -11.20 5.41
C TYR A 698 -12.14 -10.90 5.46
N ASN A 699 -12.82 -11.00 4.31
CA ASN A 699 -14.27 -10.88 4.16
C ASN A 699 -14.88 -9.58 4.76
N THR A 700 -14.15 -8.45 4.73
CA THR A 700 -14.61 -7.16 5.30
C THR A 700 -15.99 -6.77 4.76
N TYR A 701 -17.00 -6.80 5.63
CA TYR A 701 -18.37 -7.04 5.18
C TYR A 701 -19.01 -5.88 4.41
N ASP A 702 -18.68 -4.64 4.78
CA ASP A 702 -19.15 -3.44 4.09
C ASP A 702 -18.50 -3.23 2.72
N VAL A 703 -17.33 -3.81 2.47
CA VAL A 703 -16.70 -3.87 1.13
C VAL A 703 -17.21 -5.10 0.36
N HIS A 704 -17.40 -6.23 1.05
CA HIS A 704 -18.01 -7.45 0.53
C HIS A 704 -19.47 -7.25 0.08
N PHE A 705 -20.22 -6.29 0.64
CA PHE A 705 -21.51 -5.82 0.12
C PHE A 705 -21.46 -5.57 -1.40
N TYR A 706 -20.42 -4.88 -1.87
CA TYR A 706 -20.17 -4.62 -3.29
C TYR A 706 -19.56 -5.85 -4.00
N ALA A 707 -18.56 -6.51 -3.40
CA ALA A 707 -17.81 -7.58 -4.07
C ALA A 707 -18.62 -8.88 -4.30
N SER A 708 -19.57 -9.17 -3.41
CA SER A 708 -20.27 -10.45 -3.31
C SER A 708 -21.13 -10.84 -4.52
N PHE A 709 -21.48 -9.90 -5.40
CA PHE A 709 -22.26 -10.18 -6.62
C PHE A 709 -21.58 -11.23 -7.52
N ALA A 710 -20.25 -11.18 -7.68
CA ALA A 710 -19.51 -12.18 -8.45
C ALA A 710 -19.64 -13.59 -7.84
N LEU A 711 -19.51 -13.70 -6.51
CA LEU A 711 -19.59 -14.98 -5.82
C LEU A 711 -21.00 -15.56 -5.81
N ILE A 712 -22.04 -14.77 -5.54
CA ILE A 712 -23.41 -15.29 -5.48
C ILE A 712 -23.94 -15.72 -6.87
N MET A 713 -23.46 -15.09 -7.95
CA MET A 713 -23.84 -15.45 -9.32
C MET A 713 -23.07 -16.65 -9.88
N LEU A 714 -21.77 -16.80 -9.56
CA LEU A 714 -20.92 -17.84 -10.15
C LEU A 714 -20.71 -19.06 -9.23
N TRP A 715 -20.58 -18.82 -7.93
CA TRP A 715 -20.34 -19.84 -6.90
C TRP A 715 -21.33 -19.70 -5.73
N PRO A 716 -22.65 -19.75 -5.96
CA PRO A 716 -23.66 -19.42 -4.96
C PRO A 716 -23.49 -20.17 -3.63
N LYS A 717 -23.15 -21.47 -3.67
CA LYS A 717 -22.92 -22.24 -2.45
C LYS A 717 -21.71 -21.76 -1.63
N LEU A 718 -20.68 -21.24 -2.29
CA LEU A 718 -19.47 -20.68 -1.66
C LEU A 718 -19.80 -19.34 -0.98
N ALA A 719 -20.60 -18.50 -1.65
CA ALA A 719 -21.14 -17.27 -1.07
C ALA A 719 -22.01 -17.56 0.16
N LEU A 720 -22.94 -18.53 0.07
CA LEU A 720 -23.75 -18.95 1.21
C LEU A 720 -22.89 -19.49 2.37
N SER A 721 -21.84 -20.29 2.09
CA SER A 721 -20.92 -20.79 3.12
C SER A 721 -20.25 -19.65 3.90
N LEU A 722 -19.76 -18.62 3.19
CA LEU A 722 -19.22 -17.39 3.78
C LEU A 722 -20.26 -16.67 4.65
N GLN A 723 -21.52 -16.58 4.21
CA GLN A 723 -22.58 -15.95 5.02
C GLN A 723 -22.86 -16.72 6.31
N TYR A 724 -22.77 -18.06 6.33
CA TYR A 724 -22.92 -18.84 7.57
C TYR A 724 -21.74 -18.63 8.54
N ASP A 725 -20.51 -18.52 8.06
CA ASP A 725 -19.33 -18.22 8.89
C ASP A 725 -19.47 -16.84 9.56
N ILE A 726 -19.96 -15.85 8.80
CA ILE A 726 -20.21 -14.48 9.30
C ILE A 726 -21.44 -14.43 10.22
N ALA A 727 -22.49 -15.21 9.95
CA ALA A 727 -23.63 -15.34 10.85
C ALA A 727 -23.23 -15.93 12.22
N GLY A 728 -22.27 -16.86 12.24
CA GLY A 728 -21.63 -17.31 13.48
C GLY A 728 -20.96 -16.18 14.26
N SER A 729 -20.29 -15.25 13.56
CA SER A 729 -19.60 -14.11 14.19
C SER A 729 -20.52 -13.06 14.82
N VAL A 730 -21.77 -12.94 14.35
CA VAL A 730 -22.82 -12.10 14.97
C VAL A 730 -23.22 -12.66 16.34
N VAL A 731 -23.19 -13.99 16.48
CA VAL A 731 -23.67 -14.72 17.66
C VAL A 731 -22.56 -14.92 18.69
N SER A 732 -21.31 -15.11 18.24
CA SER A 732 -20.15 -15.21 19.13
C SER A 732 -19.80 -13.85 19.74
N CYS A 733 -19.92 -13.71 21.05
CA CYS A 733 -19.37 -12.56 21.76
C CYS A 733 -17.83 -12.70 21.86
N ASP A 734 -17.08 -12.06 20.98
CA ASP A 734 -15.63 -11.86 21.14
C ASP A 734 -15.39 -10.77 22.22
N PRO A 735 -14.86 -11.10 23.41
CA PRO A 735 -14.58 -10.11 24.46
C PRO A 735 -13.30 -9.30 24.18
N THR A 736 -12.59 -9.58 23.08
CA THR A 736 -11.31 -8.93 22.74
C THR A 736 -11.54 -7.53 22.19
N GLU A 737 -11.05 -6.50 22.88
CA GLU A 737 -11.07 -5.12 22.39
C GLU A 737 -10.26 -4.95 21.10
N ARG A 738 -10.93 -4.92 19.94
CA ARG A 738 -10.31 -4.58 18.65
C ARG A 738 -10.39 -3.07 18.42
N LEU A 739 -9.24 -2.40 18.49
CA LEU A 739 -9.15 -0.94 18.37
C LEU A 739 -9.30 -0.49 16.92
N HIS A 740 -10.50 -0.05 16.52
CA HIS A 740 -10.65 0.76 15.31
C HIS A 740 -9.90 2.10 15.50
N LEU A 741 -8.87 2.32 14.68
CA LEU A 741 -7.91 3.44 14.74
C LEU A 741 -8.55 4.85 14.74
N MET A 742 -9.75 4.96 14.18
CA MET A 742 -10.50 6.21 14.05
C MET A 742 -11.43 6.50 15.24
N SER A 743 -12.30 5.55 15.60
CA SER A 743 -13.51 5.79 16.43
C SER A 743 -13.44 5.29 17.87
N GLY A 744 -12.62 4.28 18.19
CA GLY A 744 -12.45 3.79 19.57
C GLY A 744 -13.71 3.19 20.22
N ARG A 745 -14.66 2.69 19.43
CA ARG A 745 -15.88 1.99 19.88
C ARG A 745 -16.13 0.75 19.03
N ASN A 746 -16.77 -0.27 19.61
CA ASN A 746 -17.21 -1.46 18.90
C ASN A 746 -18.38 -1.12 17.96
N SER A 747 -18.40 -1.69 16.76
CA SER A 747 -19.54 -1.66 15.84
C SER A 747 -20.07 -3.09 15.61
N PRO A 748 -21.40 -3.31 15.51
CA PRO A 748 -21.94 -4.62 15.14
C PRO A 748 -21.56 -5.06 13.72
N VAL A 749 -21.54 -6.37 13.49
CA VAL A 749 -21.39 -6.94 12.13
C VAL A 749 -22.70 -6.76 11.36
N LYS A 750 -22.71 -5.87 10.36
CA LYS A 750 -23.93 -5.39 9.67
C LYS A 750 -24.35 -6.33 8.53
N THR A 751 -25.01 -7.46 8.84
CA THR A 751 -25.38 -8.53 7.86
C THR A 751 -26.50 -8.15 6.87
N LYS A 752 -26.19 -7.28 5.90
CA LYS A 752 -27.12 -6.79 4.87
C LYS A 752 -27.45 -7.80 3.76
N ASN A 753 -26.49 -8.59 3.29
CA ASN A 753 -26.60 -9.33 2.02
C ASN A 753 -27.62 -10.49 2.00
N VAL A 754 -27.96 -11.04 3.17
CA VAL A 754 -28.72 -12.31 3.35
C VAL A 754 -29.90 -12.46 2.39
N TYR A 755 -30.79 -11.46 2.31
CA TYR A 755 -32.01 -11.61 1.52
C TYR A 755 -31.78 -11.55 0.00
N ARG A 756 -30.75 -10.82 -0.46
CA ARG A 756 -30.33 -10.87 -1.88
C ARG A 756 -29.83 -12.27 -2.22
N ASP A 757 -29.03 -12.86 -1.33
CA ASP A 757 -28.43 -14.17 -1.54
C ASP A 757 -29.49 -15.28 -1.50
N PHE A 758 -30.50 -15.14 -0.63
CA PHE A 758 -31.74 -15.94 -0.71
C PHE A 758 -32.52 -15.69 -2.01
N HIS A 759 -32.68 -14.45 -2.46
CA HIS A 759 -33.43 -14.13 -3.67
C HIS A 759 -32.82 -14.78 -4.93
N LEU A 760 -31.49 -14.82 -5.02
CA LEU A 760 -30.77 -15.41 -6.15
C LEU A 760 -30.67 -16.95 -6.09
N THR A 761 -30.65 -17.54 -4.89
CA THR A 761 -30.52 -19.01 -4.70
C THR A 761 -31.85 -19.74 -4.49
N GLN A 762 -32.88 -19.04 -4.02
CA GLN A 762 -34.18 -19.56 -3.60
C GLN A 762 -34.10 -20.66 -2.50
N ASP A 763 -33.03 -20.71 -1.71
CA ASP A 763 -32.84 -21.72 -0.66
C ASP A 763 -33.73 -21.45 0.58
N PRO A 764 -34.74 -22.30 0.87
CA PRO A 764 -35.66 -22.07 1.97
C PRO A 764 -35.09 -22.44 3.34
N GLN A 765 -33.99 -23.22 3.41
CA GLN A 765 -33.31 -23.52 4.67
C GLN A 765 -32.42 -22.35 5.08
N TYR A 766 -31.65 -21.80 4.15
CA TYR A 766 -30.84 -20.61 4.36
C TYR A 766 -31.68 -19.43 4.89
N LEU A 767 -32.89 -19.21 4.35
CA LEU A 767 -33.82 -18.20 4.86
C LEU A 767 -34.26 -18.46 6.32
N GLN A 768 -34.50 -19.72 6.69
CA GLN A 768 -34.90 -20.09 8.05
C GLN A 768 -33.75 -19.93 9.05
N ASP A 769 -32.54 -20.37 8.68
CA ASP A 769 -31.35 -20.30 9.51
C ASP A 769 -30.91 -18.83 9.76
N MET A 770 -31.03 -17.97 8.74
CA MET A 770 -30.59 -16.57 8.82
C MET A 770 -31.64 -15.62 9.43
N TRP A 771 -32.93 -15.98 9.40
CA TRP A 771 -33.99 -15.14 9.96
C TRP A 771 -33.74 -14.67 11.43
N PRO A 772 -33.42 -15.55 12.41
CA PRO A 772 -33.12 -15.11 13.78
C PRO A 772 -31.86 -14.23 13.87
N ILE A 773 -30.87 -14.48 13.02
CA ILE A 773 -29.62 -13.69 12.96
C ILE A 773 -29.92 -12.26 12.48
N CYS A 774 -30.71 -12.13 11.41
CA CYS A 774 -31.17 -10.83 10.93
C CYS A 774 -32.04 -10.11 11.97
N GLN A 775 -32.88 -10.82 12.73
CA GLN A 775 -33.60 -10.21 13.86
C GLN A 775 -32.62 -9.64 14.90
N ALA A 776 -31.61 -10.40 15.32
CA ALA A 776 -30.64 -9.96 16.33
C ALA A 776 -29.82 -8.73 15.88
N VAL A 777 -29.39 -8.69 14.61
CA VAL A 777 -28.70 -7.51 14.04
C VAL A 777 -29.62 -6.30 14.02
N MET A 778 -30.87 -6.44 13.55
CA MET A 778 -31.82 -5.33 13.53
C MET A 778 -32.14 -4.80 14.93
N GLU A 779 -32.25 -5.65 15.95
CA GLU A 779 -32.43 -5.23 17.34
C GLU A 779 -31.17 -4.62 17.97
N SER A 780 -30.00 -4.81 17.36
CA SER A 780 -28.81 -4.03 17.70
C SER A 780 -28.78 -2.67 17.01
N GLU A 781 -29.06 -2.61 15.70
CA GLU A 781 -29.01 -1.38 14.92
C GLU A 781 -30.14 -0.39 15.29
N MET A 782 -31.30 -0.87 15.78
CA MET A 782 -32.37 0.00 16.34
C MET A 782 -31.93 0.89 17.51
N LYS A 783 -30.75 0.68 18.09
CA LYS A 783 -30.18 1.54 19.15
C LYS A 783 -29.57 2.84 18.60
N PHE A 784 -29.47 2.97 17.28
CA PHE A 784 -29.01 4.18 16.57
C PHE A 784 -30.17 5.00 15.98
N ASP A 785 -31.43 4.64 16.27
CA ASP A 785 -32.62 5.50 16.15
C ASP A 785 -32.82 6.15 17.54
N THR A 786 -32.33 7.38 17.74
CA THR A 786 -32.29 8.00 19.07
C THR A 786 -33.39 9.03 19.33
N ASP A 787 -34.11 9.50 18.31
CA ASP A 787 -35.30 10.34 18.47
C ASP A 787 -36.64 9.60 18.29
N GLY A 788 -36.63 8.40 17.70
CA GLY A 788 -37.80 7.56 17.49
C GLY A 788 -38.51 7.77 16.14
N ASP A 789 -37.93 8.50 15.18
CA ASP A 789 -38.52 8.70 13.86
C ASP A 789 -38.40 7.49 12.91
N GLY A 790 -37.66 6.44 13.29
CA GLY A 790 -37.55 5.19 12.53
C GLY A 790 -36.37 5.15 11.56
N LEU A 791 -35.54 6.20 11.53
CA LEU A 791 -34.28 6.28 10.81
C LEU A 791 -33.10 6.16 11.78
N ILE A 792 -31.90 5.83 11.29
CA ILE A 792 -30.69 5.75 12.13
C ILE A 792 -29.77 6.96 11.90
N GLU A 793 -29.10 7.41 12.96
CA GLU A 793 -28.17 8.55 12.92
C GLU A 793 -26.70 8.12 12.93
N ASN A 794 -25.88 8.79 12.09
CA ASN A 794 -24.42 8.70 12.16
C ASN A 794 -23.86 9.61 13.26
N SER A 795 -22.77 9.18 13.88
CA SER A 795 -22.26 9.69 15.16
C SER A 795 -21.20 10.81 15.06
N GLY A 796 -20.88 11.29 13.86
CA GLY A 796 -19.81 12.30 13.67
C GLY A 796 -18.39 11.73 13.76
N TYR A 797 -18.22 10.42 13.54
CA TYR A 797 -16.95 9.72 13.43
C TYR A 797 -17.06 8.54 12.46
N ALA A 798 -15.97 7.81 12.22
CA ALA A 798 -15.95 6.59 11.41
C ALA A 798 -16.88 5.48 11.95
N ASP A 799 -18.09 5.36 11.37
CA ASP A 799 -19.11 4.34 11.69
C ASP A 799 -19.70 3.64 10.43
N GLN A 800 -19.09 3.90 9.26
CA GLN A 800 -19.46 3.40 7.93
C GLN A 800 -18.24 3.35 6.99
N THR A 801 -18.39 2.77 5.78
CA THR A 801 -17.30 2.37 4.86
C THR A 801 -16.41 3.52 4.38
N TYR A 802 -16.95 4.73 4.23
CA TYR A 802 -16.20 5.97 3.96
C TYR A 802 -15.65 6.53 5.28
N ASP A 803 -14.76 5.76 5.94
CA ASP A 803 -14.31 6.00 7.32
C ASP A 803 -13.62 7.37 7.54
N GLY A 804 -13.02 7.93 6.48
CA GLY A 804 -12.41 9.25 6.44
C GLY A 804 -13.36 10.38 6.06
N TRP A 805 -14.61 10.12 5.66
CA TRP A 805 -15.60 11.14 5.32
C TRP A 805 -16.63 11.27 6.46
N THR A 806 -16.67 12.44 7.12
CA THR A 806 -17.34 12.59 8.42
C THR A 806 -18.82 12.95 8.30
N VAL A 807 -19.67 11.96 8.49
CA VAL A 807 -21.14 11.99 8.43
C VAL A 807 -21.78 12.21 9.81
N THR A 808 -22.88 12.95 9.93
CA THR A 808 -23.53 13.26 11.23
C THR A 808 -25.06 13.41 11.11
N GLY A 809 -25.81 12.80 12.04
CA GLY A 809 -27.26 12.66 11.90
C GLY A 809 -27.61 11.60 10.84
N PRO A 810 -28.89 11.45 10.46
CA PRO A 810 -29.27 10.65 9.31
C PRO A 810 -28.54 11.06 8.03
N SER A 811 -28.20 10.07 7.21
CA SER A 811 -27.44 10.25 5.97
C SER A 811 -28.03 9.46 4.81
N ALA A 812 -27.79 9.90 3.57
CA ALA A 812 -28.35 9.23 2.39
C ALA A 812 -27.86 7.78 2.29
N TYR A 813 -26.58 7.53 2.55
CA TYR A 813 -25.97 6.21 2.48
C TYR A 813 -26.42 5.28 3.63
N CYS A 814 -26.26 5.67 4.90
CA CYS A 814 -26.60 4.78 6.02
C CYS A 814 -28.11 4.68 6.24
N GLY A 815 -28.84 5.80 6.15
CA GLY A 815 -30.29 5.82 6.22
C GLY A 815 -30.93 5.05 5.05
N GLY A 816 -30.38 5.18 3.84
CA GLY A 816 -30.84 4.43 2.67
C GLY A 816 -30.67 2.92 2.85
N LEU A 817 -29.48 2.48 3.29
CA LEU A 817 -29.23 1.06 3.55
C LEU A 817 -30.02 0.51 4.76
N TRP A 818 -30.35 1.36 5.74
CA TRP A 818 -31.26 1.00 6.83
C TRP A 818 -32.68 0.73 6.32
N LEU A 819 -33.29 1.67 5.59
CA LEU A 819 -34.65 1.50 5.05
C LEU A 819 -34.75 0.32 4.07
N ALA A 820 -33.69 0.08 3.28
CA ALA A 820 -33.58 -1.12 2.47
C ALA A 820 -33.61 -2.41 3.33
N SER A 821 -32.87 -2.43 4.44
CA SER A 821 -32.83 -3.55 5.39
C SER A 821 -34.18 -3.76 6.09
N VAL A 822 -34.86 -2.69 6.53
CA VAL A 822 -36.20 -2.77 7.14
C VAL A 822 -37.24 -3.28 6.13
N CYS A 823 -37.20 -2.82 4.88
CA CYS A 823 -38.06 -3.30 3.81
C CYS A 823 -37.81 -4.78 3.46
N VAL A 824 -36.54 -5.19 3.43
CA VAL A 824 -36.13 -6.60 3.34
C VAL A 824 -36.70 -7.42 4.49
N MET A 825 -36.62 -6.94 5.73
CA MET A 825 -37.18 -7.63 6.89
C MET A 825 -38.71 -7.74 6.85
N CYS A 826 -39.42 -6.76 6.28
CA CYS A 826 -40.85 -6.90 5.96
C CYS A 826 -41.08 -8.07 4.98
N LYS A 827 -40.25 -8.20 3.94
CA LYS A 827 -40.37 -9.28 2.95
C LYS A 827 -40.03 -10.65 3.55
N MET A 828 -38.96 -10.76 4.33
CA MET A 828 -38.59 -11.98 5.04
C MET A 828 -39.68 -12.40 6.05
N ALA A 829 -40.21 -11.46 6.84
CA ALA A 829 -41.30 -11.72 7.80
C ALA A 829 -42.54 -12.35 7.12
N ARG A 830 -42.89 -11.90 5.91
CA ARG A 830 -43.97 -12.51 5.11
C ARG A 830 -43.65 -13.93 4.67
N LEU A 831 -42.41 -14.22 4.29
CA LEU A 831 -41.97 -15.54 3.83
C LEU A 831 -41.92 -16.56 4.98
N VAL A 832 -41.51 -16.15 6.19
CA VAL A 832 -41.53 -16.99 7.40
C VAL A 832 -42.88 -16.95 8.16
N ASN A 833 -43.91 -16.32 7.58
CA ASN A 833 -45.27 -16.20 8.13
C ASN A 833 -45.37 -15.50 9.51
N ASN A 834 -44.44 -14.60 9.83
CA ASN A 834 -44.41 -13.84 11.09
C ASN A 834 -45.08 -12.47 10.92
N GLU A 835 -46.41 -12.44 11.03
CA GLU A 835 -47.22 -11.22 10.88
C GLU A 835 -46.88 -10.13 11.91
N THR A 836 -46.50 -10.52 13.13
CA THR A 836 -46.10 -9.59 14.20
C THR A 836 -44.81 -8.85 13.82
N ALA A 837 -43.80 -9.57 13.31
CA ALA A 837 -42.58 -8.96 12.80
C ALA A 837 -42.85 -8.09 11.56
N PHE A 838 -43.70 -8.54 10.64
CA PHE A 838 -44.10 -7.73 9.48
C PHE A 838 -44.67 -6.38 9.91
N ASN A 839 -45.62 -6.36 10.86
CA ASN A 839 -46.24 -5.12 11.31
C ASN A 839 -45.26 -4.21 12.07
N ARG A 840 -44.33 -4.75 12.86
CA ARG A 840 -43.26 -3.99 13.52
C ARG A 840 -42.30 -3.34 12.51
N PHE A 841 -41.81 -4.10 11.53
CA PHE A 841 -40.91 -3.56 10.51
C PHE A 841 -41.66 -2.62 9.53
N ARG A 842 -42.95 -2.83 9.30
CA ARG A 842 -43.80 -1.91 8.51
C ARG A 842 -43.87 -0.53 9.14
N ASP A 843 -44.19 -0.45 10.43
CA ASP A 843 -44.25 0.82 11.16
C ASP A 843 -42.91 1.58 11.12
N ILE A 844 -41.79 0.87 11.31
CA ILE A 844 -40.44 1.45 11.21
C ILE A 844 -40.16 1.95 9.79
N LEU A 845 -40.52 1.18 8.75
CA LEU A 845 -40.33 1.58 7.36
C LEU A 845 -41.15 2.82 7.00
N ASP A 846 -42.44 2.82 7.36
CA ASP A 846 -43.36 3.89 6.99
C ASP A 846 -43.00 5.21 7.69
N ARG A 847 -42.54 5.17 8.96
CA ARG A 847 -42.00 6.34 9.68
C ARG A 847 -40.63 6.77 9.12
N GLY A 848 -39.66 5.84 9.04
CA GLY A 848 -38.29 6.13 8.62
C GLY A 848 -38.17 6.61 7.17
N SER A 849 -39.03 6.12 6.26
CA SER A 849 -39.11 6.65 4.88
C SER A 849 -39.62 8.09 4.84
N ALA A 850 -40.59 8.44 5.70
CA ALA A 850 -41.07 9.82 5.81
C ALA A 850 -40.01 10.74 6.46
N ALA A 851 -39.24 10.24 7.43
CA ALA A 851 -38.09 10.91 8.02
C ALA A 851 -36.98 11.20 7.00
N PHE A 852 -36.53 10.16 6.28
CA PHE A 852 -35.47 10.24 5.27
C PHE A 852 -35.82 11.26 4.19
N ASP A 853 -37.07 11.25 3.72
CA ASP A 853 -37.55 12.20 2.73
C ASP A 853 -37.62 13.64 3.30
N LYS A 854 -38.13 13.82 4.52
CA LYS A 854 -38.22 15.12 5.21
C LYS A 854 -36.86 15.75 5.52
N LEU A 855 -35.85 14.94 5.89
CA LEU A 855 -34.56 15.42 6.39
C LEU A 855 -33.52 15.62 5.27
N LEU A 856 -33.56 14.81 4.21
CA LEU A 856 -32.49 14.75 3.21
C LEU A 856 -32.91 15.21 1.80
N TRP A 857 -34.20 15.18 1.44
CA TRP A 857 -34.61 15.58 0.10
C TRP A 857 -34.57 17.10 -0.08
N ASN A 858 -33.63 17.60 -0.88
CA ASN A 858 -33.46 19.05 -1.11
C ASN A 858 -34.31 19.61 -2.27
N GLY A 859 -35.02 18.76 -3.02
CA GLY A 859 -35.78 19.13 -4.20
C GLY A 859 -35.26 18.54 -5.51
N GLN A 860 -34.01 18.06 -5.55
CA GLN A 860 -33.39 17.43 -6.72
C GLN A 860 -32.69 16.11 -6.41
N TYR A 861 -32.03 16.02 -5.25
CA TYR A 861 -31.29 14.85 -4.79
C TYR A 861 -31.37 14.72 -3.26
N TYR A 862 -30.76 13.67 -2.70
CA TYR A 862 -30.65 13.48 -1.26
C TYR A 862 -29.32 14.06 -0.75
N ASN A 863 -29.40 14.98 0.21
CA ASN A 863 -28.25 15.54 0.93
C ASN A 863 -27.39 14.42 1.54
N TYR A 864 -26.07 14.62 1.58
CA TYR A 864 -25.11 13.69 2.19
C TYR A 864 -25.49 13.34 3.63
N ASP A 865 -25.75 14.36 4.46
CA ASP A 865 -26.30 14.20 5.82
C ASP A 865 -27.28 15.30 6.21
N SER A 866 -27.99 15.11 7.32
CA SER A 866 -28.98 16.08 7.82
C SER A 866 -28.42 17.09 8.83
N SER A 867 -27.10 17.16 9.02
CA SER A 867 -26.50 17.96 10.10
C SER A 867 -26.53 19.48 9.87
N GLY A 868 -26.88 19.93 8.65
CA GLY A 868 -26.98 21.34 8.31
C GLY A 868 -25.63 22.08 8.27
N ARG A 869 -24.53 21.34 8.19
CA ARG A 869 -23.18 21.90 8.01
C ARG A 869 -22.98 22.36 6.56
N ASP A 870 -21.97 23.20 6.31
CA ASP A 870 -21.66 23.79 5.00
C ASP A 870 -21.54 22.76 3.85
N LEU A 871 -21.25 21.50 4.20
CA LEU A 871 -21.03 20.38 3.28
C LEU A 871 -22.13 19.31 3.29
N SER A 872 -23.16 19.43 4.13
CA SER A 872 -24.30 18.50 4.18
C SER A 872 -25.02 18.37 2.83
N ASN A 873 -24.95 19.40 1.99
CA ASN A 873 -25.57 19.44 0.65
C ASN A 873 -24.70 18.83 -0.47
N SER A 874 -23.52 18.24 -0.18
CA SER A 874 -22.73 17.56 -1.21
C SER A 874 -23.50 16.41 -1.85
N VAL A 875 -23.37 16.27 -3.17
CA VAL A 875 -23.94 15.17 -3.95
C VAL A 875 -23.05 13.96 -3.79
N MET A 876 -23.53 12.95 -3.07
CA MET A 876 -22.81 11.68 -2.90
C MET A 876 -23.12 10.74 -4.07
N SER A 877 -22.10 10.12 -4.67
CA SER A 877 -22.25 9.14 -5.75
C SER A 877 -23.14 7.95 -5.33
N ASP A 878 -22.97 7.49 -4.09
CA ASP A 878 -23.57 6.29 -3.50
C ASP A 878 -24.88 6.57 -2.72
N GLN A 879 -25.48 7.75 -2.89
CA GLN A 879 -26.68 8.17 -2.15
C GLN A 879 -27.91 7.26 -2.37
N CYS A 880 -27.87 6.40 -3.39
CA CYS A 880 -28.93 5.45 -3.74
C CYS A 880 -28.61 3.98 -3.38
N ALA A 881 -27.55 3.70 -2.61
CA ALA A 881 -27.13 2.34 -2.23
C ALA A 881 -28.27 1.47 -1.65
N GLY A 882 -29.19 2.08 -0.90
CA GLY A 882 -30.39 1.41 -0.39
C GLY A 882 -31.33 0.91 -1.50
N GLN A 883 -31.63 1.77 -2.48
CA GLN A 883 -32.47 1.40 -3.62
C GLN A 883 -31.77 0.40 -4.54
N TRP A 884 -30.45 0.52 -4.74
CA TRP A 884 -29.65 -0.48 -5.44
C TRP A 884 -29.84 -1.87 -4.84
N PHE A 885 -29.70 -1.99 -3.51
CA PHE A 885 -29.84 -3.26 -2.82
C PHE A 885 -31.26 -3.83 -2.88
N LEU A 886 -32.29 -2.98 -2.84
CA LEU A 886 -33.67 -3.41 -3.06
C LEU A 886 -33.86 -3.96 -4.48
N ARG A 887 -33.34 -3.29 -5.51
CA ARG A 887 -33.44 -3.74 -6.92
C ARG A 887 -32.70 -5.05 -7.16
N ALA A 888 -31.46 -5.17 -6.65
CA ALA A 888 -30.69 -6.42 -6.66
C ALA A 888 -31.39 -7.58 -5.93
N SER A 889 -32.31 -7.27 -5.00
CA SER A 889 -33.09 -8.25 -4.22
C SER A 889 -34.50 -8.51 -4.79
N GLY A 890 -34.83 -8.00 -5.99
CA GLY A 890 -36.16 -8.15 -6.59
C GLY A 890 -37.28 -7.39 -5.86
N LEU A 891 -36.94 -6.28 -5.22
CA LEU A 891 -37.84 -5.38 -4.49
C LEU A 891 -37.78 -3.94 -5.07
N GLY A 892 -38.36 -2.97 -4.36
CA GLY A 892 -38.35 -1.55 -4.72
C GLY A 892 -39.68 -1.01 -5.24
N ASP A 893 -40.70 -1.85 -5.48
CA ASP A 893 -42.03 -1.45 -5.98
C ASP A 893 -43.19 -1.91 -5.06
N GLY A 894 -44.32 -1.22 -5.18
CA GLY A 894 -45.57 -1.57 -4.50
C GLY A 894 -45.42 -1.57 -2.97
N GLN A 895 -45.90 -2.61 -2.30
CA GLN A 895 -45.76 -2.71 -0.83
C GLN A 895 -44.31 -2.89 -0.33
N PHE A 896 -43.33 -3.03 -1.22
CA PHE A 896 -41.89 -3.10 -0.90
C PHE A 896 -41.09 -1.96 -1.55
N GLN A 897 -41.76 -0.81 -1.77
CA GLN A 897 -41.13 0.45 -2.13
C GLN A 897 -40.77 1.24 -0.87
N ALA A 898 -39.49 1.50 -0.66
CA ALA A 898 -39.00 2.36 0.43
C ALA A 898 -38.76 3.82 -0.01
N PHE A 899 -38.55 4.05 -1.31
CA PHE A 899 -38.16 5.34 -1.89
C PHE A 899 -39.07 5.71 -3.08
N PRO A 900 -39.53 6.97 -3.22
CA PRO A 900 -40.28 7.41 -4.40
C PRO A 900 -39.42 7.30 -5.68
N LYS A 901 -39.93 6.62 -6.72
CA LYS A 901 -39.14 6.31 -7.93
C LYS A 901 -38.72 7.58 -8.66
N GLU A 902 -39.57 8.59 -8.68
CA GLU A 902 -39.32 9.91 -9.26
C GLU A 902 -38.12 10.61 -8.61
N LYS A 903 -37.98 10.47 -7.28
CA LYS A 903 -36.87 11.03 -6.50
C LYS A 903 -35.58 10.26 -6.72
N ILE A 904 -35.64 8.93 -6.80
CA ILE A 904 -34.51 8.08 -7.19
C ILE A 904 -34.00 8.46 -8.59
N CYS A 905 -34.87 8.54 -9.61
CA CYS A 905 -34.46 8.93 -10.95
C CYS A 905 -33.86 10.34 -11.00
N SER A 906 -34.40 11.30 -10.23
CA SER A 906 -33.85 12.65 -10.10
C SER A 906 -32.48 12.67 -9.41
N ALA A 907 -32.30 11.90 -8.33
CA ALA A 907 -31.04 11.77 -7.61
C ALA A 907 -29.95 11.12 -8.48
N LEU A 908 -30.26 10.00 -9.15
CA LEU A 908 -29.36 9.33 -10.09
C LEU A 908 -28.99 10.25 -11.27
N LYS A 909 -29.93 11.06 -11.78
CA LYS A 909 -29.64 12.04 -12.83
C LYS A 909 -28.76 13.18 -12.33
N SER A 910 -28.95 13.65 -11.09
CA SER A 910 -28.07 14.64 -10.45
C SER A 910 -26.65 14.11 -10.27
N VAL A 911 -26.49 12.86 -9.81
CA VAL A 911 -25.20 12.16 -9.72
C VAL A 911 -24.55 12.01 -11.10
N PHE A 912 -25.33 11.68 -12.14
CA PHE A 912 -24.80 11.58 -13.50
C PHE A 912 -24.34 12.95 -14.05
N ASP A 913 -25.12 14.01 -13.88
CA ASP A 913 -24.76 15.33 -14.41
C ASP A 913 -23.60 15.98 -13.66
N LEU A 914 -23.51 15.76 -12.34
CA LEU A 914 -22.50 16.35 -11.46
C LEU A 914 -21.32 15.38 -11.27
N ASN A 915 -21.46 14.34 -10.43
CA ASN A 915 -20.35 13.45 -10.06
C ASN A 915 -19.69 12.72 -11.26
N VAL A 916 -20.42 12.49 -12.35
CA VAL A 916 -19.87 11.87 -13.58
C VAL A 916 -19.57 12.93 -14.64
N MET A 917 -20.56 13.58 -15.21
CA MET A 917 -20.37 14.40 -16.42
C MET A 917 -19.60 15.71 -16.16
N SER A 918 -19.69 16.28 -14.95
CA SER A 918 -18.87 17.45 -14.58
C SER A 918 -17.45 17.06 -14.12
N PHE A 919 -17.23 15.79 -13.74
CA PHE A 919 -15.91 15.26 -13.38
C PHE A 919 -15.17 14.71 -14.62
N ALA A 920 -14.10 15.37 -15.05
CA ALA A 920 -13.32 15.02 -16.24
C ALA A 920 -14.15 14.76 -17.54
N GLY A 921 -15.35 15.34 -17.65
CA GLY A 921 -16.27 15.12 -18.79
C GLY A 921 -16.90 13.72 -18.85
N GLY A 922 -17.12 13.08 -17.69
CA GLY A 922 -17.62 11.71 -17.63
C GLY A 922 -16.64 10.69 -18.20
N GLN A 923 -15.34 10.97 -18.12
CA GLN A 923 -14.27 10.10 -18.61
C GLN A 923 -13.51 9.36 -17.51
N MET A 924 -13.82 9.59 -16.24
CA MET A 924 -13.08 9.03 -15.10
C MET A 924 -13.99 8.38 -14.04
N GLY A 925 -15.19 7.93 -14.40
CA GLY A 925 -16.14 7.34 -13.46
C GLY A 925 -16.99 8.40 -12.75
N ALA A 926 -17.33 8.15 -11.48
CA ALA A 926 -18.07 9.09 -10.62
C ALA A 926 -17.22 9.44 -9.39
N VAL A 927 -16.90 10.73 -9.18
CA VAL A 927 -16.24 11.17 -7.94
C VAL A 927 -17.22 11.07 -6.77
N ASN A 928 -16.74 10.65 -5.60
CA ASN A 928 -17.60 10.28 -4.47
C ASN A 928 -18.41 11.45 -3.93
N GLY A 929 -17.79 12.62 -3.78
CA GLY A 929 -18.45 13.86 -3.39
C GLY A 929 -18.31 14.93 -4.47
N MET A 930 -19.43 15.51 -4.89
CA MET A 930 -19.47 16.64 -5.81
C MET A 930 -20.31 17.76 -5.18
N ARG A 931 -19.82 18.99 -5.22
CA ARG A 931 -20.56 20.16 -4.75
C ARG A 931 -21.68 20.50 -5.75
N PRO A 932 -22.84 21.04 -5.32
CA PRO A 932 -23.89 21.47 -6.25
C PRO A 932 -23.45 22.56 -7.24
N GLU A 933 -22.34 23.25 -6.95
CA GLU A 933 -21.67 24.19 -7.87
C GLU A 933 -20.89 23.51 -9.01
N GLY A 934 -20.78 22.17 -9.04
CA GLY A 934 -20.07 21.41 -10.08
C GLY A 934 -18.55 21.29 -9.86
N VAL A 935 -18.09 21.36 -8.61
CA VAL A 935 -16.68 21.23 -8.20
C VAL A 935 -16.55 20.06 -7.22
N PRO A 936 -15.50 19.21 -7.26
CA PRO A 936 -15.36 18.10 -6.31
C PRO A 936 -15.38 18.54 -4.84
N ASP A 937 -15.85 17.66 -3.97
CA ASP A 937 -15.80 17.87 -2.52
C ASP A 937 -14.43 17.46 -1.99
N HIS A 938 -13.60 18.43 -1.62
CA HIS A 938 -12.25 18.21 -1.09
C HIS A 938 -12.19 18.10 0.46
N SER A 939 -13.32 17.85 1.14
CA SER A 939 -13.36 17.78 2.61
C SER A 939 -12.79 16.50 3.22
N SER A 940 -12.67 15.45 2.41
CA SER A 940 -11.90 14.24 2.70
C SER A 940 -11.13 13.81 1.45
N VAL A 941 -10.07 13.03 1.65
CA VAL A 941 -9.45 12.28 0.55
C VAL A 941 -10.51 11.39 -0.13
N GLN A 942 -11.41 10.80 0.67
CA GLN A 942 -12.43 9.88 0.18
C GLN A 942 -13.60 10.55 -0.55
N SER A 943 -13.75 11.88 -0.45
CA SER A 943 -14.76 12.63 -1.21
C SER A 943 -14.23 13.14 -2.56
N ASP A 944 -12.90 13.36 -2.67
CA ASP A 944 -12.16 13.71 -3.90
C ASP A 944 -11.71 12.46 -4.71
N GLU A 945 -12.03 11.26 -4.22
CA GLU A 945 -11.75 9.97 -4.85
C GLU A 945 -12.93 9.46 -5.69
N VAL A 946 -12.61 8.69 -6.73
CA VAL A 946 -13.51 7.79 -7.45
C VAL A 946 -13.29 6.39 -6.91
N TRP A 947 -14.30 5.78 -6.28
CA TRP A 947 -14.22 4.39 -5.81
C TRP A 947 -14.75 3.42 -6.87
N ILE A 948 -13.89 2.56 -7.41
CA ILE A 948 -14.19 1.76 -8.61
C ILE A 948 -15.41 0.85 -8.39
N GLY A 949 -15.49 0.19 -7.24
CA GLY A 949 -16.64 -0.65 -6.90
C GLY A 949 -17.94 0.13 -6.63
N VAL A 950 -17.84 1.41 -6.22
CA VAL A 950 -19.00 2.29 -6.08
C VAL A 950 -19.49 2.73 -7.46
N VAL A 951 -18.59 3.02 -8.40
CA VAL A 951 -18.97 3.35 -9.79
C VAL A 951 -19.71 2.19 -10.46
N TYR A 952 -19.27 0.94 -10.29
CA TYR A 952 -19.97 -0.22 -10.84
C TYR A 952 -21.33 -0.48 -10.15
N GLY A 953 -21.44 -0.30 -8.83
CA GLY A 953 -22.71 -0.35 -8.11
C GLY A 953 -23.71 0.74 -8.55
N LEU A 954 -23.23 1.97 -8.69
CA LEU A 954 -23.99 3.09 -9.24
C LEU A 954 -24.47 2.82 -10.68
N ALA A 955 -23.59 2.29 -11.54
CA ALA A 955 -23.94 1.90 -12.90
C ALA A 955 -25.02 0.81 -12.93
N ALA A 956 -24.93 -0.20 -12.06
CA ALA A 956 -25.98 -1.21 -11.90
C ALA A 956 -27.31 -0.60 -11.42
N THR A 957 -27.25 0.39 -10.53
CA THR A 957 -28.44 1.14 -10.04
C THR A 957 -29.11 1.93 -11.16
N MET A 958 -28.33 2.62 -11.98
CA MET A 958 -28.80 3.33 -13.17
C MET A 958 -29.49 2.36 -14.15
N ILE A 959 -28.86 1.21 -14.45
CA ILE A 959 -29.44 0.17 -15.32
C ILE A 959 -30.78 -0.34 -14.78
N HIS A 960 -30.86 -0.70 -13.48
CA HIS A 960 -32.10 -1.18 -12.85
C HIS A 960 -33.26 -0.17 -12.92
N GLU A 961 -32.99 1.14 -12.92
CA GLU A 961 -34.02 2.18 -13.05
C GLU A 961 -34.26 2.63 -14.51
N GLY A 962 -33.57 2.01 -15.49
CA GLY A 962 -33.75 2.22 -16.93
C GLY A 962 -32.76 3.17 -17.61
N MET A 963 -31.83 3.75 -16.85
CA MET A 963 -30.78 4.68 -17.31
C MET A 963 -29.56 3.90 -17.84
N LEU A 964 -29.78 3.07 -18.86
CA LEU A 964 -28.78 2.14 -19.41
C LEU A 964 -27.56 2.86 -20.00
N GLU A 965 -27.79 3.92 -20.77
CA GLU A 965 -26.70 4.63 -21.47
C GLU A 965 -25.86 5.43 -20.47
N GLU A 966 -26.49 6.03 -19.45
CA GLU A 966 -25.83 6.68 -18.32
C GLU A 966 -25.00 5.69 -17.51
N GLY A 967 -25.57 4.55 -17.11
CA GLY A 967 -24.86 3.51 -16.35
C GLY A 967 -23.66 2.95 -17.10
N LEU A 968 -23.82 2.63 -18.39
CA LEU A 968 -22.71 2.19 -19.24
C LEU A 968 -21.64 3.29 -19.40
N ARG A 969 -22.03 4.56 -19.55
CA ARG A 969 -21.08 5.67 -19.65
C ARG A 969 -20.27 5.88 -18.36
N THR A 970 -20.95 5.81 -17.22
CA THR A 970 -20.36 5.91 -15.88
C THR A 970 -19.31 4.82 -15.65
N ALA A 971 -19.65 3.56 -15.96
CA ALA A 971 -18.71 2.44 -15.86
C ALA A 971 -17.59 2.50 -16.93
N GLU A 972 -17.87 2.94 -18.16
CA GLU A 972 -16.84 3.06 -19.21
C GLU A 972 -15.73 4.03 -18.80
N GLY A 973 -16.07 5.21 -18.28
CA GLY A 973 -15.07 6.20 -17.84
C GLY A 973 -14.14 5.65 -16.74
N CYS A 974 -14.68 4.83 -15.84
CA CYS A 974 -13.91 4.17 -14.80
C CYS A 974 -13.01 3.07 -15.37
N TYR A 975 -13.57 2.15 -16.17
CA TYR A 975 -12.80 1.11 -16.87
C TYR A 975 -11.63 1.71 -17.65
N ARG A 976 -11.89 2.69 -18.54
CA ARG A 976 -10.84 3.30 -19.37
C ARG A 976 -9.75 3.97 -18.55
N THR A 977 -10.10 4.52 -17.38
CA THR A 977 -9.12 5.15 -16.50
C THR A 977 -8.22 4.10 -15.86
N VAL A 978 -8.78 3.07 -15.21
CA VAL A 978 -8.01 1.96 -14.62
C VAL A 978 -7.21 1.20 -15.67
N TRP A 979 -7.88 0.71 -16.72
CA TRP A 979 -7.35 -0.27 -17.67
C TRP A 979 -6.53 0.34 -18.81
N GLU A 980 -6.92 1.51 -19.33
CA GLU A 980 -6.29 2.10 -20.54
C GLU A 980 -5.34 3.28 -20.23
N ARG A 981 -5.45 3.91 -19.05
CA ARG A 981 -4.64 5.10 -18.67
C ARG A 981 -3.69 4.85 -17.50
N LEU A 982 -4.18 4.23 -16.44
CA LEU A 982 -3.39 3.91 -15.24
C LEU A 982 -2.66 2.57 -15.34
N GLY A 983 -3.08 1.69 -16.26
CA GLY A 983 -2.44 0.38 -16.50
C GLY A 983 -2.70 -0.67 -15.43
N MET A 984 -3.71 -0.47 -14.58
CA MET A 984 -3.99 -1.26 -13.36
C MET A 984 -4.87 -2.49 -13.61
N ALA A 985 -4.90 -3.00 -14.84
CA ALA A 985 -5.48 -4.30 -15.15
C ALA A 985 -4.86 -5.40 -14.27
N PHE A 986 -5.68 -6.28 -13.68
CA PHE A 986 -5.26 -7.33 -12.74
C PHE A 986 -4.57 -6.82 -11.46
N GLN A 987 -4.74 -5.54 -11.14
CA GLN A 987 -4.33 -4.93 -9.86
C GLN A 987 -5.28 -3.80 -9.44
N THR A 988 -6.53 -3.88 -9.91
CA THR A 988 -7.57 -2.85 -9.80
C THR A 988 -7.67 -2.32 -8.35
N PRO A 989 -7.45 -1.00 -8.13
CA PRO A 989 -7.45 -0.45 -6.78
C PRO A 989 -8.87 -0.28 -6.21
N GLU A 990 -8.95 0.14 -4.95
CA GLU A 990 -10.17 0.73 -4.40
C GLU A 990 -10.51 2.03 -5.14
N ALA A 991 -9.52 2.95 -5.20
CA ALA A 991 -9.77 4.34 -5.54
C ALA A 991 -8.67 5.00 -6.39
N TYR A 992 -9.05 6.09 -7.07
CA TYR A 992 -8.13 7.07 -7.64
C TYR A 992 -8.76 8.48 -7.67
N CYS A 993 -7.94 9.53 -7.82
CA CYS A 993 -8.41 10.91 -8.02
C CYS A 993 -8.10 11.44 -9.43
N GLU A 994 -8.57 12.65 -9.78
CA GLU A 994 -8.37 13.25 -11.11
C GLU A 994 -6.88 13.36 -11.52
N LYS A 995 -5.99 13.49 -10.54
CA LYS A 995 -4.53 13.65 -10.76
C LYS A 995 -3.80 12.33 -11.05
N GLY A 996 -4.51 11.21 -11.16
CA GLY A 996 -3.94 9.88 -11.42
C GLY A 996 -3.25 9.22 -10.22
N ILE A 997 -3.39 9.79 -9.01
CA ILE A 997 -3.00 9.15 -7.76
C ILE A 997 -4.08 8.10 -7.42
N TYR A 998 -3.67 6.90 -7.03
CA TYR A 998 -4.52 5.78 -6.65
C TYR A 998 -4.32 5.40 -5.18
N ARG A 999 -5.20 4.55 -4.63
CA ARG A 999 -5.09 3.99 -3.27
C ARG A 999 -5.53 2.53 -3.25
N SER A 1000 -4.75 1.68 -2.58
CA SER A 1000 -5.06 0.27 -2.30
C SER A 1000 -5.25 -0.58 -3.55
N LEU A 1001 -4.13 -0.91 -4.21
CA LEU A 1001 -4.06 -1.84 -5.33
C LEU A 1001 -4.57 -3.24 -4.97
N ALA A 1002 -5.09 -3.92 -5.99
CA ALA A 1002 -5.72 -5.24 -5.93
C ALA A 1002 -6.73 -5.34 -4.77
N TYR A 1003 -7.97 -4.96 -5.09
CA TYR A 1003 -9.02 -4.73 -4.11
C TYR A 1003 -10.31 -5.51 -4.42
N MET A 1004 -11.12 -5.81 -3.39
CA MET A 1004 -12.32 -6.63 -3.56
C MET A 1004 -13.52 -5.88 -4.16
N ARG A 1005 -13.68 -4.59 -3.86
CA ARG A 1005 -14.86 -3.78 -4.24
C ARG A 1005 -15.19 -3.78 -5.76
N PRO A 1006 -14.20 -3.75 -6.68
CA PRO A 1006 -14.41 -3.86 -8.13
C PRO A 1006 -15.20 -5.08 -8.65
N LEU A 1007 -15.26 -6.20 -7.89
CA LEU A 1007 -16.07 -7.37 -8.26
C LEU A 1007 -17.59 -7.06 -8.39
N SER A 1008 -18.03 -5.93 -7.86
CA SER A 1008 -19.35 -5.32 -8.08
C SER A 1008 -19.73 -5.07 -9.55
N ILE A 1009 -18.83 -5.16 -10.52
CA ILE A 1009 -19.20 -5.16 -11.94
C ILE A 1009 -20.20 -6.29 -12.30
N TRP A 1010 -20.21 -7.37 -11.53
CA TRP A 1010 -21.23 -8.43 -11.65
C TRP A 1010 -22.64 -7.96 -11.27
N ALA A 1011 -22.78 -6.91 -10.46
CA ALA A 1011 -24.08 -6.27 -10.22
C ALA A 1011 -24.64 -5.60 -11.49
N MET A 1012 -23.79 -5.09 -12.39
CA MET A 1012 -24.25 -4.60 -13.69
C MET A 1012 -24.80 -5.75 -14.56
N GLN A 1013 -24.19 -6.93 -14.48
CA GLN A 1013 -24.67 -8.11 -15.20
C GLN A 1013 -26.04 -8.55 -14.66
N LEU A 1014 -26.20 -8.63 -13.32
CA LEU A 1014 -27.50 -8.87 -12.69
C LEU A 1014 -28.55 -7.82 -13.09
N ALA A 1015 -28.18 -6.53 -13.16
CA ALA A 1015 -29.08 -5.46 -13.57
C ALA A 1015 -29.51 -5.59 -15.05
N LEU A 1016 -28.62 -6.02 -15.94
CA LEU A 1016 -28.93 -6.32 -17.34
C LEU A 1016 -29.84 -7.55 -17.48
N ASP A 1017 -29.58 -8.62 -16.73
CA ASP A 1017 -30.33 -9.88 -16.77
C ASP A 1017 -31.74 -9.77 -16.15
N THR A 1018 -31.94 -8.85 -15.20
CA THR A 1018 -33.22 -8.61 -14.53
C THR A 1018 -34.04 -7.45 -15.13
N SER A 1019 -33.47 -6.68 -16.06
CA SER A 1019 -34.19 -5.60 -16.75
C SER A 1019 -35.17 -6.13 -17.78
N PRO A 1020 -36.39 -5.56 -17.91
CA PRO A 1020 -37.37 -6.02 -18.89
C PRO A 1020 -36.90 -5.75 -20.34
N PRO A 1021 -37.13 -6.67 -21.30
CA PRO A 1021 -36.75 -6.48 -22.70
C PRO A 1021 -37.34 -5.21 -23.34
N ARG A 1022 -36.57 -4.56 -24.24
CA ARG A 1022 -36.92 -3.27 -24.89
C ARG A 1022 -38.20 -3.28 -25.76
N ASP A 1023 -38.83 -4.43 -25.99
CA ASP A 1023 -39.93 -4.61 -26.96
C ASP A 1023 -41.36 -4.38 -26.42
N GLN A 1024 -41.53 -3.84 -25.21
CA GLN A 1024 -42.84 -3.42 -24.68
C GLN A 1024 -42.92 -1.92 -24.33
N ALA A 1025 -42.38 -1.06 -25.20
CA ALA A 1025 -42.87 0.31 -25.28
C ALA A 1025 -44.34 0.32 -25.77
N PRO A 1026 -45.28 1.03 -25.12
CA PRO A 1026 -46.66 1.12 -25.59
C PRO A 1026 -46.71 1.81 -26.95
N GLN A 1027 -47.52 1.26 -27.88
CA GLN A 1027 -47.58 1.74 -29.26
C GLN A 1027 -48.06 3.20 -29.37
N THR A 1028 -47.10 4.13 -29.50
CA THR A 1028 -47.37 5.51 -29.87
C THR A 1028 -47.68 5.60 -31.36
N THR A 1029 -48.94 5.90 -31.69
CA THR A 1029 -49.45 5.90 -33.07
C THR A 1029 -48.84 7.03 -33.91
N THR A 1030 -47.71 6.77 -34.57
CA THR A 1030 -47.00 7.76 -35.41
C THR A 1030 -47.89 8.27 -36.56
N THR A 1031 -48.42 9.48 -36.40
CA THR A 1031 -49.05 10.23 -37.49
C THR A 1031 -48.06 11.26 -38.01
N ASN A 1032 -47.33 10.91 -39.07
CA ASN A 1032 -46.36 11.80 -39.70
C ASN A 1032 -47.04 13.08 -40.21
N ILE A 1033 -46.57 14.25 -39.77
CA ILE A 1033 -46.81 15.53 -40.46
C ILE A 1033 -45.47 16.22 -40.68
N SER A 1034 -45.10 16.36 -41.94
CA SER A 1034 -43.91 17.06 -42.40
C SER A 1034 -44.18 18.55 -42.62
N THR A 1035 -43.14 19.36 -42.41
CA THR A 1035 -42.92 20.69 -43.00
C THR A 1035 -44.02 21.76 -42.79
N ILE A 1036 -43.72 22.76 -41.96
CA ILE A 1036 -44.52 23.99 -41.91
C ILE A 1036 -44.26 24.82 -43.18
N GLN A 1037 -45.29 24.98 -44.01
CA GLN A 1037 -45.55 26.22 -44.73
C GLN A 1037 -46.90 26.78 -44.27
N ALA A 1038 -46.94 28.09 -44.06
CA ALA A 1038 -48.10 28.82 -43.53
C ALA A 1038 -48.81 29.62 -44.66
N PRO A 1039 -49.95 30.27 -44.40
CA PRO A 1039 -51.17 29.73 -43.79
C PRO A 1039 -52.44 30.15 -44.57
N LYS A 1040 -53.60 29.49 -44.40
CA LYS A 1040 -54.91 30.16 -44.67
C LYS A 1040 -56.21 29.51 -44.14
N THR A 1041 -56.94 30.32 -43.36
CA THR A 1041 -58.40 30.57 -43.38
C THR A 1041 -59.46 29.48 -43.09
N THR A 1042 -60.19 29.76 -41.99
CA THR A 1042 -61.67 29.81 -41.82
C THR A 1042 -62.53 28.57 -41.51
N THR A 1043 -63.16 28.67 -40.33
CA THR A 1043 -64.57 28.38 -39.95
C THR A 1043 -65.10 26.94 -39.91
N THR A 1044 -65.64 26.61 -38.72
CA THR A 1044 -66.65 25.56 -38.49
C THR A 1044 -67.76 26.15 -37.58
N PRO A 1045 -69.05 26.02 -37.90
CA PRO A 1045 -70.16 26.11 -36.93
C PRO A 1045 -70.21 24.81 -36.10
N ALA A 1046 -70.35 24.85 -34.77
CA ALA A 1046 -71.64 24.84 -34.06
C ALA A 1046 -72.52 23.62 -34.45
N ASP A 1047 -72.95 22.76 -33.52
CA ASP A 1047 -73.91 23.17 -32.50
C ASP A 1047 -74.04 22.26 -31.23
N GLN A 1048 -74.61 22.87 -30.19
CA GLN A 1048 -75.45 22.35 -29.07
C GLN A 1048 -75.09 21.12 -28.19
N ALA A 1049 -75.14 21.41 -26.88
CA ALA A 1049 -75.26 20.53 -25.70
C ALA A 1049 -76.74 20.03 -25.52
N PRO A 1050 -77.32 19.61 -24.34
CA PRO A 1050 -76.94 19.89 -22.93
C PRO A 1050 -77.24 18.82 -21.82
N GLN A 1051 -76.84 19.14 -20.57
CA GLN A 1051 -77.48 18.77 -19.25
C GLN A 1051 -77.52 17.25 -18.85
N THR A 1052 -77.56 16.78 -17.58
CA THR A 1052 -77.48 17.33 -16.18
C THR A 1052 -77.08 16.16 -15.21
N THR A 1053 -76.98 16.21 -13.86
CA THR A 1053 -77.56 17.10 -12.81
C THR A 1053 -76.71 17.16 -11.52
N THR A 1054 -77.14 18.04 -10.61
CA THR A 1054 -76.75 18.35 -9.21
C THR A 1054 -76.73 17.22 -8.16
N THR A 1055 -75.90 17.36 -7.10
CA THR A 1055 -76.36 17.80 -5.75
C THR A 1055 -75.22 18.41 -4.90
N THR A 1056 -75.58 19.29 -3.95
CA THR A 1056 -74.71 19.93 -2.93
C THR A 1056 -75.58 20.24 -1.70
N PRO A 1057 -75.03 20.50 -0.49
CA PRO A 1057 -74.83 21.91 -0.09
C PRO A 1057 -73.66 22.19 0.90
N ALA A 1058 -73.20 23.46 0.93
CA ALA A 1058 -72.84 24.32 2.08
C ALA A 1058 -71.94 23.79 3.26
N ASP A 1059 -71.09 24.56 3.96
CA ASP A 1059 -70.65 25.98 3.96
C ASP A 1059 -69.42 26.09 4.93
N GLN A 1060 -68.65 27.17 5.15
CA GLN A 1060 -68.65 28.60 4.77
C GLN A 1060 -67.18 29.13 4.78
N ALA A 1061 -66.95 30.45 4.75
CA ALA A 1061 -65.65 31.12 5.00
C ALA A 1061 -65.85 32.47 5.75
N PRO A 1062 -64.81 33.06 6.38
CA PRO A 1062 -64.01 34.11 5.69
C PRO A 1062 -62.47 33.95 5.97
N GLN A 1063 -61.51 34.42 5.16
CA GLN A 1063 -61.14 35.82 4.78
C GLN A 1063 -60.90 36.73 6.02
N THR A 1064 -59.87 37.58 6.14
CA THR A 1064 -58.93 38.26 5.20
C THR A 1064 -57.45 38.16 5.74
N THR A 1065 -56.36 38.77 5.22
CA THR A 1065 -56.14 40.01 4.44
C THR A 1065 -54.81 40.00 3.64
N THR A 1066 -54.69 40.91 2.66
CA THR A 1066 -53.65 41.03 1.62
C THR A 1066 -52.34 41.74 2.00
N ILE A 1067 -51.27 41.43 1.26
CA ILE A 1067 -50.07 42.27 1.05
C ILE A 1067 -50.26 43.17 -0.21
N PRO A 1068 -49.86 44.46 -0.16
CA PRO A 1068 -49.43 45.26 -1.31
C PRO A 1068 -47.90 45.55 -1.26
N THR A 1069 -47.11 45.42 -2.32
CA THR A 1069 -46.76 46.46 -3.33
C THR A 1069 -46.39 47.83 -2.72
N ASP A 1070 -45.31 48.54 -3.08
CA ASP A 1070 -44.40 48.50 -4.26
C ASP A 1070 -43.04 49.19 -3.84
N GLN A 1071 -42.01 49.55 -4.63
CA GLN A 1071 -41.74 49.70 -6.08
C GLN A 1071 -40.20 49.68 -6.35
N ALA A 1072 -39.78 49.67 -7.63
CA ALA A 1072 -38.39 49.91 -8.10
C ALA A 1072 -38.26 51.34 -8.72
N PRO A 1073 -37.21 51.74 -9.48
CA PRO A 1073 -35.85 51.22 -9.69
C PRO A 1073 -34.73 52.32 -9.56
N GLN A 1074 -33.45 51.99 -9.80
CA GLN A 1074 -32.60 52.56 -10.88
C GLN A 1074 -31.08 52.25 -10.76
N THR A 1075 -30.39 52.34 -11.90
CA THR A 1075 -28.95 52.10 -12.13
C THR A 1075 -28.10 53.37 -12.00
N THR A 1076 -26.83 53.28 -11.55
CA THR A 1076 -25.61 53.51 -12.39
C THR A 1076 -24.27 53.43 -11.62
N THR A 1077 -23.34 52.63 -12.17
CA THR A 1077 -21.90 52.88 -12.43
C THR A 1077 -20.90 53.41 -11.36
N THR A 1078 -19.65 52.91 -11.48
CA THR A 1078 -18.33 53.55 -11.20
C THR A 1078 -17.66 53.50 -9.82
N THR A 1079 -16.75 52.52 -9.68
CA THR A 1079 -15.33 52.63 -9.21
C THR A 1079 -14.91 53.08 -7.80
N THR A 1080 -13.97 52.27 -7.27
CA THR A 1080 -12.77 52.58 -6.44
C THR A 1080 -12.85 52.81 -4.92
N THR A 1081 -11.82 52.24 -4.26
CA THR A 1081 -11.14 52.64 -3.00
C THR A 1081 -11.87 52.55 -1.65
N THR A 1082 -11.42 51.56 -0.85
CA THR A 1082 -11.12 51.65 0.60
C THR A 1082 -10.27 52.91 0.93
N PRO A 1083 -10.23 53.44 2.18
CA PRO A 1083 -10.06 52.63 3.41
C PRO A 1083 -10.69 53.14 4.74
N ALA A 1084 -10.50 52.30 5.77
CA ALA A 1084 -10.26 52.62 7.20
C ALA A 1084 -11.37 53.15 8.14
N ASP A 1085 -11.31 52.59 9.35
CA ASP A 1085 -11.65 53.12 10.69
C ASP A 1085 -12.95 53.88 10.96
N GLN A 1086 -13.80 53.29 11.81
CA GLN A 1086 -13.90 53.74 13.22
C GLN A 1086 -14.71 52.78 14.12
N ALA A 1087 -14.23 52.57 15.35
CA ALA A 1087 -15.03 52.07 16.47
C ALA A 1087 -15.49 53.23 17.36
N PRO A 1088 -16.69 53.15 17.94
CA PRO A 1088 -16.80 53.08 19.42
C PRO A 1088 -17.68 51.89 19.86
N GLN A 1089 -17.24 51.04 20.79
CA GLN A 1089 -17.32 51.19 22.25
C GLN A 1089 -18.72 51.03 22.89
N THR A 1090 -18.81 50.01 23.75
CA THR A 1090 -19.53 49.93 25.04
C THR A 1090 -21.04 50.24 25.11
N THR A 1091 -21.79 49.27 25.67
CA THR A 1091 -22.32 49.46 27.03
C THR A 1091 -22.40 48.15 27.82
N THR A 1092 -22.11 48.23 29.12
CA THR A 1092 -22.14 47.12 30.08
C THR A 1092 -23.49 47.06 30.80
N THR A 1093 -23.96 45.86 31.18
CA THR A 1093 -24.96 45.68 32.25
C THR A 1093 -24.57 44.50 33.13
N THR A 1094 -24.60 44.69 34.45
CA THR A 1094 -24.24 43.72 35.51
C THR A 1094 -25.34 43.70 36.60
N ILE A 1095 -25.13 42.91 37.68
CA ILE A 1095 -25.91 42.87 38.95
C ILE A 1095 -27.13 41.90 38.91
N PRO A 1096 -27.35 40.98 39.90
CA PRO A 1096 -26.42 40.38 40.88
C PRO A 1096 -26.62 38.85 41.13
N THR A 1097 -25.89 38.31 42.12
CA THR A 1097 -26.05 36.98 42.76
C THR A 1097 -27.14 36.94 43.84
N ASP A 1098 -27.71 35.77 44.17
CA ASP A 1098 -27.87 35.36 45.59
C ASP A 1098 -28.15 33.84 45.88
N GLN A 1099 -27.60 33.36 47.01
CA GLN A 1099 -27.89 32.19 47.91
C GLN A 1099 -27.98 30.71 47.44
N GLY A 1100 -27.71 29.79 48.40
CA GLY A 1100 -27.79 28.31 48.30
C GLY A 1100 -29.09 27.70 48.87
N PRO A 1101 -29.14 26.41 49.33
CA PRO A 1101 -28.36 25.99 50.52
C PRO A 1101 -27.95 24.48 50.67
N GLN A 1102 -27.12 24.23 51.69
CA GLN A 1102 -27.03 23.06 52.61
C GLN A 1102 -27.21 21.58 52.15
N THR A 1103 -26.08 20.86 52.20
CA THR A 1103 -25.84 19.56 52.90
C THR A 1103 -27.00 18.65 53.33
N THR A 1104 -26.88 17.34 53.01
CA THR A 1104 -27.33 16.23 53.89
C THR A 1104 -26.32 15.08 53.88
N THR A 1105 -26.06 14.44 55.02
CA THR A 1105 -25.09 13.33 55.17
C THR A 1105 -25.72 12.18 55.96
N ILE A 1106 -25.52 10.91 55.55
CA ILE A 1106 -25.66 9.72 56.41
C ILE A 1106 -24.96 8.50 55.73
N PRO A 1107 -24.45 7.49 56.47
CA PRO A 1107 -23.21 6.82 56.05
C PRO A 1107 -23.24 5.27 55.98
N THR A 1108 -22.17 4.72 55.41
CA THR A 1108 -21.48 3.44 55.72
C THR A 1108 -22.28 2.20 56.17
N LYS A 1109 -21.99 1.07 55.52
CA LYS A 1109 -21.89 -0.22 56.23
C LYS A 1109 -20.64 -1.01 55.79
N THR A 1110 -20.14 -1.82 56.71
CA THR A 1110 -18.88 -2.58 56.63
C THR A 1110 -19.19 -4.09 56.68
N GLU A 1111 -18.15 -4.93 56.85
CA GLU A 1111 -18.18 -6.41 56.95
C GLU A 1111 -18.23 -7.13 55.57
N GLY A 1112 -17.39 -8.15 55.29
CA GLY A 1112 -16.22 -8.64 56.04
C GLY A 1112 -15.55 -9.86 55.39
N GLU A 1113 -14.23 -10.02 55.56
CA GLU A 1113 -13.51 -11.28 55.32
C GLU A 1113 -13.77 -12.29 56.47
N PRO A 1114 -13.76 -13.62 56.23
CA PRO A 1114 -12.49 -14.38 56.32
C PRO A 1114 -12.39 -15.66 55.44
N GLY A 1115 -11.19 -16.26 55.36
CA GLY A 1115 -11.08 -17.73 55.53
C GLY A 1115 -10.33 -18.58 54.49
N GLN A 1116 -9.00 -18.49 54.47
CA GLN A 1116 -8.02 -19.60 54.42
C GLN A 1116 -8.28 -20.94 53.65
N LYS A 1117 -7.25 -21.27 52.84
CA LYS A 1117 -6.49 -22.55 52.78
C LYS A 1117 -6.97 -23.77 51.96
N GLU A 1118 -5.94 -24.38 51.34
CA GLU A 1118 -5.74 -25.82 51.05
C GLU A 1118 -6.68 -26.49 50.01
N SER A 1119 -6.22 -27.41 49.15
CA SER A 1119 -4.86 -27.92 48.89
C SER A 1119 -4.73 -28.62 47.53
N GLN A 1120 -3.53 -28.52 46.95
CA GLN A 1120 -2.83 -29.57 46.18
C GLN A 1120 -3.35 -30.09 44.81
N ASP A 1121 -2.33 -30.32 43.96
CA ASP A 1121 -2.14 -31.45 43.05
C ASP A 1121 -2.79 -31.51 41.64
N GLN A 1122 -1.87 -31.41 40.68
CA GLN A 1122 -1.63 -32.35 39.56
C GLN A 1122 -2.26 -32.13 38.17
N VAL A 1123 -1.35 -31.78 37.25
CA VAL A 1123 -0.97 -32.58 36.06
C VAL A 1123 -1.66 -32.32 34.71
N HIS A 1124 -0.80 -32.35 33.69
CA HIS A 1124 -1.01 -32.30 32.23
C HIS A 1124 -1.55 -31.00 31.61
N ILE A 1125 -1.27 -30.68 30.34
CA ILE A 1125 -0.09 -30.77 29.44
C ILE A 1125 -0.65 -30.44 28.05
N GLN A 1126 0.04 -29.54 27.32
CA GLN A 1126 -0.06 -29.25 25.88
C GLN A 1126 -1.46 -29.08 25.29
#